data_AF-A0A3A4PUL0-F1
#
_entry.id   AF-A0A3A4PUL0-F1
#
_cell.length_a   1.000
_cell.length_b   1.000
_cell.length_c   1.000
_cell.angle_alpha   90.00
_cell.angle_beta   90.00
_cell.angle_gamma   90.00
#
_symmetry.space_group_name_H-M   'P 1'
#
loop_
_entity.id
_entity.type
_entity.pdbx_description
1 polymer ?
#
loop_
_entity_poly.entity_id
_entity_poly.type
_entity_poly.pdbx_seq_one_letter_code
_entity_poly.pdbx_strand_id
1 'polypeptide(L)'
;MDIIEAWTERDLTRDAAEGRLDPAFGVEETLQHVLEVLAGGQVPVLVGERGVGKTAAVHEWVRRLHACTEPSPWTGKRIEQMSIRRRASMLRAPREMIGDDFQKLAVALGKADDGVIPFFRDLHLADPFNLEAAFVTLAMARPGLMLAEGERRAIEAIFEWETAFERHFVLVTVEEPSIEQAEHILRQWCDHQAKRGSNRFTSAAVEQALYLSHRFQARHALPQKATDLLHRLKHVPCPDGLVTERQVIDRFCQERGARAALVDPAVPLDLAELEREFNEKVLGQEAAVAAVVSMIGLIKAGLSDMRRPFGVFLFVGPTGVGKTHIAQLLAEHLFGSRHRLVRFNMADFPDEAGAVTLFGNPNEHSRSLQRGLLSQRLGGQPFTLLLFDEFEKAHAKTHDRFLELMDEGSFVNGAGERISCRSTIIIATSNAGAEIYRGQSFGFSVTTDQSARERELDAILQKHFRFEFLNRFDRVVHFHPLTREHIRTIARRELHLLRERVGLRQRGLKLEVDDSVLDWLAAHGYDPDYGARFLRRVMERSASAALADVIVRQNPPQGAVIEMTVQRNRIVARVMREPAAAPRPRKTPVSVPVGTTHEQRAMSRAEMESLARSVLSESAGRLAELERRRQRRSELLETMNEPAFWGRGPQRESVLDEYRELDVLIRLENRFARSIVRLEETLRTCGTEPEDDARLAGHVEAAAEALEQWQRRLADEGASTVWLVLESADPFESAGEWLQFLVEMERAWCRKLGLAARVVAFGMADDEVVRVALEVEGPGAETNLAMEIGLHRQVRRRGHDWRARCDVIRKSDGSDGARHPGPDLTARVHARSIFGLKPRVRGRVELSSRGLTLDFHAEDAATLSHLLRDLDEAWNHAPSEALSAARVYSEDGVGARDPRTGAIIARPREVERGELDALFEAWRKRT
;
A
#
# COMPACT_ATOMS: atom_id res chain seq x y z
N MET A 1 -36.01 -50.61 26.88
CA MET A 1 -36.15 -49.14 26.88
C MET A 1 -37.31 -48.85 25.95
N ASP A 2 -38.30 -48.10 26.41
CA ASP A 2 -39.44 -47.72 25.57
C ASP A 2 -38.90 -46.99 24.33
N ILE A 3 -39.38 -47.36 23.14
CA ILE A 3 -38.93 -46.76 21.89
C ILE A 3 -39.30 -45.28 21.84
N ILE A 4 -40.42 -44.88 22.46
CA ILE A 4 -40.86 -43.49 22.54
C ILE A 4 -39.88 -42.67 23.39
N GLU A 5 -39.50 -43.16 24.58
CA GLU A 5 -38.48 -42.53 25.42
C GLU A 5 -37.11 -42.45 24.73
N ALA A 6 -36.76 -43.46 23.95
CA ALA A 6 -35.49 -43.50 23.23
C ALA A 6 -35.39 -42.41 22.14
N TRP A 7 -36.51 -42.03 21.53
CA TRP A 7 -36.61 -40.94 20.55
C TRP A 7 -36.85 -39.57 21.18
N THR A 8 -37.43 -39.52 22.38
CA THR A 8 -37.70 -38.29 23.11
C THR A 8 -36.39 -37.58 23.50
N GLU A 9 -36.25 -36.35 23.04
CA GLU A 9 -35.17 -35.44 23.44
C GLU A 9 -35.60 -34.62 24.66
N ARG A 10 -36.83 -34.11 24.66
CA ARG A 10 -37.42 -33.36 25.77
C ARG A 10 -38.92 -33.63 25.89
N ASP A 11 -39.39 -33.71 27.12
CA ASP A 11 -40.82 -33.66 27.44
C ASP A 11 -41.19 -32.19 27.67
N LEU A 12 -41.83 -31.57 26.67
CA LEU A 12 -42.17 -30.15 26.72
C LEU A 12 -43.27 -29.87 27.73
N THR A 13 -44.15 -30.85 27.99
CA THR A 13 -45.26 -30.67 28.94
C THR A 13 -44.73 -30.64 30.37
N ARG A 14 -43.80 -31.53 30.69
CA ARG A 14 -43.06 -31.48 31.96
C ARG A 14 -42.22 -30.21 32.06
N ASP A 15 -41.53 -29.80 31.00
CA ASP A 15 -40.75 -28.56 31.00
C ASP A 15 -41.62 -27.32 31.24
N ALA A 16 -42.85 -27.29 30.71
CA ALA A 16 -43.82 -26.24 30.99
C ALA A 16 -44.27 -26.25 32.46
N ALA A 17 -44.59 -27.44 33.00
CA ALA A 17 -45.01 -27.61 34.40
C ALA A 17 -43.92 -27.20 35.40
N GLU A 18 -42.65 -27.45 35.07
CA GLU A 18 -41.50 -27.04 35.88
C GLU A 18 -41.07 -25.58 35.62
N GLY A 19 -41.77 -24.83 34.75
CA GLY A 19 -41.43 -23.45 34.42
C GLY A 19 -40.10 -23.28 33.68
N ARG A 20 -39.63 -24.34 33.01
CA ARG A 20 -38.37 -24.37 32.25
C ARG A 20 -38.50 -23.86 30.82
N LEU A 21 -39.72 -23.79 30.28
CA LEU A 21 -39.98 -23.18 28.97
C LEU A 21 -40.03 -21.66 29.10
N ASP A 22 -39.17 -20.97 28.35
CA ASP A 22 -39.22 -19.52 28.20
C ASP A 22 -40.40 -19.13 27.30
N PRO A 23 -41.10 -18.01 27.59
CA PRO A 23 -42.14 -17.52 26.71
C PRO A 23 -41.55 -17.06 25.37
N ALA A 24 -42.29 -17.29 24.30
CA ALA A 24 -41.99 -16.71 22.99
C ALA A 24 -42.95 -15.54 22.71
N PHE A 25 -42.45 -14.54 21.98
CA PHE A 25 -43.16 -13.31 21.69
C PHE A 25 -43.27 -13.13 20.17
N GLY A 26 -44.36 -12.51 19.69
CA GLY A 26 -44.57 -12.26 18.26
C GLY A 26 -44.83 -13.52 17.44
N VAL A 27 -45.39 -14.56 18.06
CA VAL A 27 -45.68 -15.87 17.43
C VAL A 27 -47.18 -16.12 17.28
N GLU A 28 -48.03 -15.14 17.59
CA GLU A 28 -49.48 -15.27 17.65
C GLU A 28 -50.09 -15.76 16.32
N GLU A 29 -49.71 -15.16 15.21
CA GLU A 29 -50.20 -15.52 13.87
C GLU A 29 -49.73 -16.93 13.47
N THR A 30 -48.46 -17.26 13.72
CA THR A 30 -47.91 -18.60 13.47
C THR A 30 -48.65 -19.65 14.31
N LEU A 31 -48.89 -19.36 15.59
CA LEU A 31 -49.61 -20.25 16.49
C LEU A 31 -51.04 -20.48 16.02
N GLN A 32 -51.74 -19.42 15.63
CA GLN A 32 -53.10 -19.54 15.12
C GLN A 32 -53.14 -20.48 13.91
N HIS A 33 -52.25 -20.29 12.94
CA HIS A 33 -52.20 -21.15 11.75
C HIS A 33 -51.83 -22.61 12.09
N VAL A 34 -50.87 -22.84 12.99
CA VAL A 34 -50.53 -24.20 13.46
C VAL A 34 -51.75 -24.88 14.09
N LEU A 35 -52.52 -24.17 14.90
CA LEU A 35 -53.71 -24.71 15.56
C LEU A 35 -54.86 -24.98 14.58
N GLU A 36 -55.05 -24.12 13.57
CA GLU A 36 -56.03 -24.33 12.51
C GLU A 36 -55.72 -25.60 11.71
N VAL A 37 -54.45 -25.83 11.35
CA VAL A 37 -54.01 -27.06 10.66
C VAL A 37 -54.21 -28.30 11.53
N LEU A 38 -53.82 -28.25 12.80
CA LEU A 38 -54.03 -29.36 13.74
C LEU A 38 -55.52 -29.69 13.91
N ALA A 39 -56.38 -28.66 14.00
CA ALA A 39 -57.82 -28.83 14.13
C ALA A 39 -58.44 -29.44 12.86
N GLY A 40 -57.85 -29.19 11.69
CA GLY A 40 -58.21 -29.84 10.41
C GLY A 40 -57.77 -31.30 10.29
N GLY A 41 -57.08 -31.86 11.29
CA GLY A 41 -56.59 -33.24 11.27
C GLY A 41 -55.32 -33.45 10.44
N GLN A 42 -54.71 -32.37 9.96
CA GLN A 42 -53.45 -32.39 9.21
C GLN A 42 -52.26 -32.09 10.13
N VAL A 43 -51.06 -32.38 9.65
CA VAL A 43 -49.80 -32.17 10.39
C VAL A 43 -49.17 -30.85 9.94
N PRO A 44 -49.10 -29.81 10.79
CA PRO A 44 -48.37 -28.60 10.43
C PRO A 44 -46.87 -28.86 10.47
N VAL A 45 -46.21 -28.43 9.39
CA VAL A 45 -44.76 -28.45 9.25
C VAL A 45 -44.26 -27.02 9.25
N LEU A 46 -43.67 -26.59 10.36
CA LEU A 46 -43.09 -25.25 10.47
C LEU A 46 -41.81 -25.19 9.63
N VAL A 47 -41.80 -24.33 8.61
CA VAL A 47 -40.66 -24.12 7.71
C VAL A 47 -40.21 -22.67 7.75
N GLY A 48 -38.90 -22.46 7.63
CA GLY A 48 -38.31 -21.12 7.67
C GLY A 48 -36.82 -21.17 7.94
N GLU A 49 -36.17 -20.01 7.89
CA GLU A 49 -34.74 -19.89 8.14
C GLU A 49 -34.37 -20.27 9.59
N ARG A 50 -33.10 -20.59 9.84
CA ARG A 50 -32.65 -20.92 11.19
C ARG A 50 -32.61 -19.66 12.06
N GLY A 51 -33.44 -19.65 13.10
CA GLY A 51 -33.47 -18.60 14.12
C GLY A 51 -34.71 -17.69 14.11
N VAL A 52 -35.64 -17.93 13.19
CA VAL A 52 -36.93 -17.19 13.10
C VAL A 52 -37.90 -17.48 14.24
N GLY A 53 -37.67 -18.54 15.04
CA GLY A 53 -38.51 -18.86 16.20
C GLY A 53 -39.50 -20.03 16.02
N LYS A 54 -39.29 -20.93 15.05
CA LYS A 54 -40.13 -22.13 14.83
C LYS A 54 -40.36 -22.96 16.10
N THR A 55 -39.28 -23.42 16.72
CA THR A 55 -39.33 -24.17 17.99
C THR A 55 -39.93 -23.34 19.13
N ALA A 56 -39.65 -22.03 19.14
CA ALA A 56 -40.14 -21.11 20.17
C ALA A 56 -41.67 -20.96 20.11
N ALA A 57 -42.26 -20.95 18.90
CA ALA A 57 -43.71 -20.98 18.74
C ALA A 57 -44.31 -22.24 19.39
N VAL A 58 -43.76 -23.43 19.12
CA VAL A 58 -44.24 -24.68 19.74
C VAL A 58 -44.09 -24.65 21.27
N HIS A 59 -42.96 -24.15 21.78
CA HIS A 59 -42.75 -24.00 23.23
C HIS A 59 -43.78 -23.07 23.86
N GLU A 60 -44.10 -21.95 23.20
CA GLU A 60 -45.11 -21.01 23.67
C GLU A 60 -46.52 -21.62 23.62
N TRP A 61 -46.85 -22.41 22.60
CA TRP A 61 -48.10 -23.17 22.58
C TRP A 61 -48.22 -24.11 23.78
N VAL A 62 -47.18 -24.91 24.05
CA VAL A 62 -47.17 -25.86 25.18
C VAL A 62 -47.30 -25.11 26.51
N ARG A 63 -46.60 -23.98 26.65
CA ARG A 63 -46.68 -23.12 27.83
C ARG A 63 -48.10 -22.56 28.02
N ARG A 64 -48.74 -22.07 26.95
CA ARG A 64 -50.14 -21.59 26.98
C ARG A 64 -51.11 -22.71 27.30
N LEU A 65 -50.93 -23.90 26.71
CA LEU A 65 -51.76 -25.07 26.95
C LEU A 65 -51.69 -25.53 28.41
N HIS A 66 -50.52 -25.46 29.04
CA HIS A 66 -50.36 -25.77 30.46
C HIS A 66 -50.99 -24.70 31.38
N ALA A 67 -50.92 -23.42 30.99
CA ALA A 67 -51.47 -22.31 31.76
C ALA A 67 -52.98 -22.08 31.55
N CYS A 68 -53.53 -22.50 30.41
CA CYS A 68 -54.93 -22.33 30.06
C CYS A 68 -55.83 -23.26 30.89
N THR A 69 -56.92 -22.68 31.40
CA THR A 69 -57.99 -23.40 32.08
C THR A 69 -59.17 -23.74 31.16
N GLU A 70 -59.20 -23.16 29.94
CA GLU A 70 -60.27 -23.42 28.97
C GLU A 70 -60.06 -24.76 28.26
N PRO A 71 -61.11 -25.62 28.15
CA PRO A 71 -61.00 -26.91 27.49
C PRO A 71 -60.70 -26.74 25.99
N SER A 72 -59.58 -27.29 25.55
CA SER A 72 -59.23 -27.47 24.13
C SER A 72 -59.06 -28.96 23.78
N PRO A 73 -59.15 -29.36 22.50
CA PRO A 73 -58.93 -30.75 22.08
C PRO A 73 -57.58 -31.33 22.50
N TRP A 74 -56.61 -30.48 22.80
CA TRP A 74 -55.25 -30.88 23.18
C TRP A 74 -54.98 -30.82 24.68
N THR A 75 -55.96 -30.40 25.49
CA THR A 75 -55.79 -30.27 26.94
C THR A 75 -55.50 -31.62 27.58
N GLY A 76 -54.47 -31.68 28.44
CA GLY A 76 -54.03 -32.91 29.10
C GLY A 76 -53.20 -33.86 28.24
N LYS A 77 -52.94 -33.53 26.96
CA LYS A 77 -52.02 -34.31 26.12
C LYS A 77 -50.56 -33.95 26.43
N ARG A 78 -49.69 -34.95 26.37
CA ARG A 78 -48.22 -34.83 26.52
C ARG A 78 -47.60 -34.53 25.17
N ILE A 79 -46.85 -33.44 25.09
CA ILE A 79 -46.13 -33.01 23.90
C ILE A 79 -44.65 -33.37 24.07
N GLU A 80 -44.16 -34.28 23.23
CA GLU A 80 -42.80 -34.82 23.30
C GLU A 80 -41.98 -34.37 22.10
N GLN A 81 -40.88 -33.66 22.36
CA GLN A 81 -39.95 -33.21 21.33
C GLN A 81 -39.01 -34.36 20.96
N MET A 82 -38.98 -34.71 19.69
CA MET A 82 -38.17 -35.79 19.10
C MET A 82 -37.19 -35.24 18.06
N SER A 83 -36.04 -35.90 17.92
CA SER A 83 -35.03 -35.54 16.91
C SER A 83 -34.45 -36.75 16.20
N ILE A 84 -34.59 -36.77 14.88
CA ILE A 84 -34.01 -37.78 13.98
C ILE A 84 -32.48 -37.75 14.09
N ARG A 85 -31.87 -36.56 14.07
CA ARG A 85 -30.42 -36.36 14.19
C ARG A 85 -29.87 -36.93 15.48
N ARG A 86 -30.51 -36.61 16.61
CA ARG A 86 -30.09 -37.12 17.93
C ARG A 86 -30.16 -38.64 17.95
N ARG A 87 -31.28 -39.21 17.49
CA ARG A 87 -31.45 -40.66 17.48
C ARG A 87 -30.44 -41.35 16.57
N ALA A 88 -30.26 -40.85 15.36
CA ALA A 88 -29.28 -41.35 14.40
C ALA A 88 -27.86 -41.38 15.01
N SER A 89 -27.46 -40.35 15.75
CA SER A 89 -26.13 -40.30 16.40
C SER A 89 -25.91 -41.36 17.50
N MET A 90 -26.98 -41.99 18.00
CA MET A 90 -26.93 -43.04 19.03
C MET A 90 -26.94 -44.45 18.45
N LEU A 91 -27.23 -44.61 17.16
CA LEU A 91 -27.24 -45.90 16.47
C LEU A 91 -25.85 -46.27 15.97
N ARG A 92 -25.54 -47.57 15.94
CA ARG A 92 -24.23 -48.07 15.47
C ARG A 92 -24.03 -47.89 13.97
N ALA A 93 -25.08 -48.12 13.19
CA ALA A 93 -25.11 -47.93 11.74
C ALA A 93 -26.31 -47.05 11.37
N PRO A 94 -26.20 -45.71 11.51
CA PRO A 94 -27.36 -44.82 11.44
C PRO A 94 -28.12 -44.91 10.12
N ARG A 95 -27.41 -44.97 8.98
CA ARG A 95 -28.02 -45.04 7.64
C ARG A 95 -28.85 -46.31 7.41
N GLU A 96 -28.47 -47.42 8.01
CA GLU A 96 -29.13 -48.72 7.81
C GLU A 96 -30.23 -48.95 8.85
N MET A 97 -30.03 -48.48 10.08
CA MET A 97 -30.87 -48.85 11.22
C MET A 97 -31.97 -47.84 11.54
N ILE A 98 -31.82 -46.57 11.12
CA ILE A 98 -32.78 -45.52 11.51
C ILE A 98 -34.18 -45.78 10.94
N GLY A 99 -34.28 -46.36 9.74
CA GLY A 99 -35.56 -46.72 9.10
C GLY A 99 -36.33 -47.72 9.95
N ASP A 100 -35.71 -48.85 10.26
CA ASP A 100 -36.30 -49.88 11.12
C ASP A 100 -36.63 -49.35 12.53
N ASP A 101 -35.77 -48.51 13.08
CA ASP A 101 -35.97 -47.91 14.40
C ASP A 101 -37.13 -46.90 14.41
N PHE A 102 -37.27 -46.11 13.35
CA PHE A 102 -38.41 -45.20 13.17
C PHE A 102 -39.71 -45.97 12.89
N GLN A 103 -39.67 -47.07 12.13
CA GLN A 103 -40.85 -47.92 11.92
C GLN A 103 -41.38 -48.46 13.26
N LYS A 104 -40.48 -48.87 14.18
CA LYS A 104 -40.86 -49.28 15.53
C LYS A 104 -41.49 -48.14 16.32
N LEU A 105 -40.94 -46.93 16.21
CA LEU A 105 -41.53 -45.73 16.81
C LEU A 105 -42.93 -45.46 16.24
N ALA A 106 -43.10 -45.47 14.92
CA ALA A 106 -44.37 -45.21 14.26
C ALA A 106 -45.45 -46.22 14.68
N VAL A 107 -45.10 -47.51 14.81
CA VAL A 107 -46.01 -48.55 15.32
C VAL A 107 -46.35 -48.32 16.80
N ALA A 108 -45.37 -47.95 17.63
CA ALA A 108 -45.60 -47.69 19.05
C ALA A 108 -46.50 -46.46 19.25
N LEU A 109 -46.23 -45.37 18.53
CA LEU A 109 -47.06 -44.16 18.54
C LEU A 109 -48.45 -44.44 17.96
N GLY A 110 -48.57 -45.20 16.86
CA GLY A 110 -49.88 -45.55 16.30
C GLY A 110 -50.77 -46.38 17.22
N LYS A 111 -50.18 -47.12 18.18
CA LYS A 111 -50.89 -47.90 19.21
C LYS A 111 -51.05 -47.17 20.55
N ALA A 112 -50.31 -46.10 20.78
CA ALA A 112 -50.39 -45.32 22.00
C ALA A 112 -51.72 -44.54 22.06
N ASP A 113 -52.21 -44.24 23.25
CA ASP A 113 -53.39 -43.40 23.41
C ASP A 113 -53.17 -42.01 22.75
N ASP A 114 -54.26 -41.34 22.40
CA ASP A 114 -54.24 -39.98 21.83
C ASP A 114 -53.64 -38.93 22.78
N GLY A 115 -53.21 -39.33 23.97
CA GLY A 115 -52.55 -38.51 24.98
C GLY A 115 -51.10 -38.12 24.66
N VAL A 116 -50.49 -38.58 23.57
CA VAL A 116 -49.12 -38.18 23.15
C VAL A 116 -49.15 -37.47 21.80
N ILE A 117 -48.52 -36.31 21.72
CA ILE A 117 -48.28 -35.54 20.49
C ILE A 117 -46.77 -35.47 20.25
N PRO A 118 -46.22 -36.22 19.28
CA PRO A 118 -44.83 -36.08 18.88
C PRO A 118 -44.60 -34.77 18.12
N PHE A 119 -43.52 -34.07 18.48
CA PHE A 119 -43.01 -32.90 17.76
C PHE A 119 -41.60 -33.19 17.21
N PHE A 120 -41.48 -33.32 15.89
CA PHE A 120 -40.20 -33.63 15.23
C PHE A 120 -39.46 -32.36 14.79
N ARG A 121 -38.24 -32.13 15.31
CA ARG A 121 -37.47 -30.90 15.03
C ARG A 121 -36.73 -30.84 13.69
N ASP A 122 -36.56 -31.98 13.04
CA ASP A 122 -35.62 -32.14 11.94
C ASP A 122 -36.20 -33.02 10.84
N LEU A 123 -37.46 -32.75 10.46
CA LEU A 123 -38.18 -33.50 9.43
C LEU A 123 -37.47 -33.49 8.07
N HIS A 124 -36.64 -32.48 7.79
CA HIS A 124 -35.80 -32.42 6.59
C HIS A 124 -34.77 -33.56 6.48
N LEU A 125 -34.54 -34.30 7.58
CA LEU A 125 -33.73 -35.52 7.55
C LEU A 125 -34.52 -36.77 7.18
N ALA A 126 -35.83 -36.67 6.95
CA ALA A 126 -36.64 -37.81 6.54
C ALA A 126 -36.16 -38.37 5.18
N ASP A 127 -35.91 -37.51 4.20
CA ASP A 127 -35.47 -37.91 2.85
C ASP A 127 -34.09 -38.58 2.81
N PRO A 128 -33.02 -38.01 3.41
CA PRO A 128 -31.73 -38.71 3.49
C PRO A 128 -31.74 -40.07 4.17
N PHE A 129 -32.79 -40.38 4.93
CA PHE A 129 -32.97 -41.63 5.66
C PHE A 129 -34.15 -42.48 5.16
N ASN A 130 -34.80 -42.08 4.06
CA ASN A 130 -35.98 -42.74 3.46
C ASN A 130 -37.13 -43.00 4.47
N LEU A 131 -37.51 -41.98 5.26
CA LEU A 131 -38.52 -42.09 6.32
C LEU A 131 -39.92 -41.56 5.93
N GLU A 132 -40.09 -41.03 4.72
CA GLU A 132 -41.27 -40.31 4.24
C GLU A 132 -42.53 -41.18 4.34
N ALA A 133 -42.49 -42.39 3.79
CA ALA A 133 -43.63 -43.32 3.83
C ALA A 133 -44.05 -43.66 5.26
N ALA A 134 -43.08 -43.78 6.18
CA ALA A 134 -43.35 -44.06 7.58
C ALA A 134 -43.98 -42.85 8.29
N PHE A 135 -43.54 -41.63 7.96
CA PHE A 135 -44.15 -40.39 8.44
C PHE A 135 -45.59 -40.23 7.95
N VAL A 136 -45.86 -40.50 6.67
CA VAL A 136 -47.23 -40.51 6.12
C VAL A 136 -48.10 -41.52 6.84
N THR A 137 -47.60 -42.74 7.04
CA THR A 137 -48.32 -43.81 7.76
C THR A 137 -48.67 -43.37 9.19
N LEU A 138 -47.73 -42.74 9.88
CA LEU A 138 -47.95 -42.20 11.23
C LEU A 138 -48.99 -41.07 11.24
N ALA A 139 -48.91 -40.14 10.28
CA ALA A 139 -49.88 -39.04 10.15
C ALA A 139 -51.30 -39.55 9.86
N MET A 140 -51.42 -40.59 9.03
CA MET A 140 -52.71 -41.26 8.76
C MET A 140 -53.26 -41.97 9.99
N ALA A 141 -52.40 -42.60 10.79
CA ALA A 141 -52.80 -43.29 12.02
C ALA A 141 -53.22 -42.33 13.14
N ARG A 142 -52.70 -41.09 13.12
CA ARG A 142 -52.90 -40.08 14.17
C ARG A 142 -53.21 -38.68 13.59
N PRO A 143 -54.35 -38.48 12.92
CA PRO A 143 -54.70 -37.19 12.32
C PRO A 143 -54.80 -36.09 13.39
N GLY A 144 -54.15 -34.94 13.16
CA GLY A 144 -54.17 -33.78 14.07
C GLY A 144 -53.42 -33.95 15.40
N LEU A 145 -52.60 -35.01 15.55
CA LEU A 145 -51.85 -35.31 16.76
C LEU A 145 -50.34 -35.43 16.48
N MET A 146 -49.80 -34.60 15.60
CA MET A 146 -48.37 -34.56 15.29
C MET A 146 -47.96 -33.16 14.86
N LEU A 147 -46.72 -32.77 15.19
CA LEU A 147 -46.07 -31.54 14.76
C LEU A 147 -44.71 -31.84 14.14
N ALA A 148 -44.28 -31.00 13.21
CA ALA A 148 -42.92 -31.04 12.71
C ALA A 148 -42.36 -29.66 12.40
N GLU A 149 -41.04 -29.53 12.41
CA GLU A 149 -40.33 -28.39 11.84
C GLU A 149 -39.16 -28.86 10.96
N GLY A 150 -38.75 -28.00 10.03
CA GLY A 150 -37.65 -28.30 9.11
C GLY A 150 -37.07 -27.08 8.40
N GLU A 151 -36.03 -27.33 7.61
CA GLU A 151 -35.45 -26.34 6.70
C GLU A 151 -36.31 -26.26 5.43
N ARG A 152 -36.66 -25.03 5.04
CA ARG A 152 -37.65 -24.74 3.98
C ARG A 152 -37.40 -25.53 2.70
N ARG A 153 -36.21 -25.36 2.10
CA ARG A 153 -35.86 -25.99 0.81
C ARG A 153 -35.95 -27.51 0.82
N ALA A 154 -35.46 -28.14 1.89
CA ALA A 154 -35.44 -29.59 2.00
C ALA A 154 -36.86 -30.17 2.18
N ILE A 155 -37.72 -29.48 2.93
CA ILE A 155 -39.13 -29.88 3.06
C ILE A 155 -39.90 -29.63 1.77
N GLU A 156 -39.71 -28.48 1.11
CA GLU A 156 -40.33 -28.18 -0.18
C GLU A 156 -39.99 -29.27 -1.22
N ALA A 157 -38.74 -29.73 -1.26
CA ALA A 157 -38.35 -30.86 -2.10
C ALA A 157 -39.15 -32.14 -1.76
N ILE A 158 -39.34 -32.49 -0.49
CA ILE A 158 -40.15 -33.67 -0.11
C ILE A 158 -41.59 -33.55 -0.67
N PHE A 159 -42.18 -32.35 -0.57
CA PHE A 159 -43.53 -32.09 -1.10
C PHE A 159 -43.59 -32.20 -2.63
N GLU A 160 -42.55 -31.79 -3.35
CA GLU A 160 -42.49 -31.90 -4.82
C GLU A 160 -42.48 -33.35 -5.32
N TRP A 161 -41.83 -34.27 -4.59
CA TRP A 161 -41.66 -35.66 -5.04
C TRP A 161 -42.68 -36.64 -4.43
N GLU A 162 -43.21 -36.37 -3.23
CA GLU A 162 -44.10 -37.30 -2.50
C GLU A 162 -45.53 -36.77 -2.38
N THR A 163 -46.40 -37.15 -3.32
CA THR A 163 -47.80 -36.69 -3.37
C THR A 163 -48.64 -37.03 -2.11
N ALA A 164 -48.25 -38.06 -1.35
CA ALA A 164 -48.93 -38.39 -0.10
C ALA A 164 -48.64 -37.38 1.03
N PHE A 165 -47.50 -36.68 0.97
CA PHE A 165 -47.18 -35.61 1.93
C PHE A 165 -48.15 -34.45 1.81
N GLU A 166 -48.46 -33.99 0.60
CA GLU A 166 -49.37 -32.85 0.36
C GLU A 166 -50.77 -33.06 0.96
N ARG A 167 -51.22 -34.31 1.09
CA ARG A 167 -52.55 -34.65 1.63
C ARG A 167 -52.62 -34.56 3.14
N HIS A 168 -51.53 -34.90 3.83
CA HIS A 168 -51.51 -35.07 5.28
C HIS A 168 -50.70 -33.98 6.01
N PHE A 169 -49.81 -33.28 5.31
CA PHE A 169 -48.94 -32.26 5.87
C PHE A 169 -49.23 -30.91 5.25
N VAL A 170 -49.16 -29.84 6.05
CA VAL A 170 -49.35 -28.46 5.59
C VAL A 170 -48.12 -27.64 5.96
N LEU A 171 -47.57 -26.91 5.00
CA LEU A 171 -46.45 -26.02 5.22
C LEU A 171 -46.91 -24.74 5.93
N VAL A 172 -46.43 -24.55 7.17
CA VAL A 172 -46.60 -23.30 7.90
C VAL A 172 -45.29 -22.53 7.82
N THR A 173 -45.27 -21.51 6.97
CA THR A 173 -44.07 -20.70 6.77
C THR A 173 -43.92 -19.68 7.90
N VAL A 174 -42.74 -19.68 8.54
CA VAL A 174 -42.33 -18.69 9.54
C VAL A 174 -41.27 -17.81 8.91
N GLU A 175 -41.66 -16.59 8.59
CA GLU A 175 -40.78 -15.58 7.99
C GLU A 175 -39.90 -14.90 9.05
N GLU A 176 -38.76 -14.33 8.62
CA GLU A 176 -37.94 -13.49 9.50
C GLU A 176 -38.72 -12.21 9.85
N PRO A 177 -38.87 -11.86 11.14
CA PRO A 177 -39.62 -10.67 11.54
C PRO A 177 -38.99 -9.40 10.98
N SER A 178 -39.82 -8.39 10.75
CA SER A 178 -39.33 -7.04 10.40
C SER A 178 -38.43 -6.48 11.51
N ILE A 179 -37.66 -5.44 11.20
CA ILE A 179 -36.80 -4.80 12.21
C ILE A 179 -37.65 -4.30 13.38
N GLU A 180 -38.81 -3.69 13.14
CA GLU A 180 -39.70 -3.20 14.20
C GLU A 180 -40.28 -4.36 15.03
N GLN A 181 -40.71 -5.44 14.38
CA GLN A 181 -41.23 -6.63 15.05
C GLN A 181 -40.14 -7.31 15.90
N ALA A 182 -38.94 -7.46 15.35
CA ALA A 182 -37.80 -8.03 16.06
C ALA A 182 -37.42 -7.18 17.28
N GLU A 183 -37.42 -5.86 17.15
CA GLU A 183 -37.18 -4.96 18.28
C GLU A 183 -38.22 -5.14 19.38
N HIS A 184 -39.50 -5.24 19.02
CA HIS A 184 -40.58 -5.48 19.98
C HIS A 184 -40.39 -6.80 20.73
N ILE A 185 -40.09 -7.88 20.00
CA ILE A 185 -39.80 -9.21 20.56
C ILE A 185 -38.62 -9.14 21.53
N LEU A 186 -37.53 -8.45 21.16
CA LEU A 186 -36.34 -8.33 21.99
C LEU A 186 -36.60 -7.52 23.27
N ARG A 187 -37.40 -6.44 23.20
CA ARG A 187 -37.80 -5.65 24.38
C ARG A 187 -38.62 -6.50 25.36
N GLN A 188 -39.64 -7.19 24.87
CA GLN A 188 -40.47 -8.08 25.70
C GLN A 188 -39.65 -9.22 26.33
N TRP A 189 -38.73 -9.79 25.55
CA TRP A 189 -37.80 -10.79 26.07
C TRP A 189 -36.89 -10.20 27.16
N CYS A 190 -36.31 -9.02 26.98
CA CYS A 190 -35.47 -8.36 28.00
C CYS A 190 -36.25 -8.09 29.29
N ASP A 191 -37.47 -7.58 29.18
CA ASP A 191 -38.35 -7.32 30.34
C ASP A 191 -38.69 -8.60 31.10
N HIS A 192 -38.92 -9.69 30.37
CA HIS A 192 -39.15 -11.00 30.97
C HIS A 192 -37.91 -11.51 31.73
N GLN A 193 -36.72 -11.37 31.14
CA GLN A 193 -35.47 -11.81 31.77
C GLN A 193 -35.13 -10.98 33.02
N ALA A 194 -35.39 -9.67 32.99
CA ALA A 194 -35.22 -8.79 34.15
C ALA A 194 -36.11 -9.22 35.33
N LYS A 195 -37.37 -9.62 35.07
CA LYS A 195 -38.28 -10.16 36.10
C LYS A 195 -37.78 -11.45 36.75
N ARG A 196 -36.91 -12.22 36.08
CA ARG A 196 -36.28 -13.45 36.60
C ARG A 196 -34.94 -13.20 37.30
N GLY A 197 -34.58 -11.94 37.55
CA GLY A 197 -33.34 -11.57 38.26
C GLY A 197 -32.11 -11.45 37.35
N SER A 198 -32.29 -11.39 36.03
CA SER A 198 -31.21 -10.97 35.12
C SER A 198 -31.07 -9.45 35.11
N ASN A 199 -29.97 -8.96 34.54
CA ASN A 199 -29.79 -7.53 34.29
C ASN A 199 -30.93 -6.95 33.44
N ARG A 200 -31.26 -5.69 33.69
CA ARG A 200 -32.13 -4.86 32.86
C ARG A 200 -31.35 -4.35 31.66
N PHE A 201 -32.04 -4.03 30.57
CA PHE A 201 -31.44 -3.51 29.34
C PHE A 201 -32.04 -2.14 29.02
N THR A 202 -31.22 -1.17 28.63
CA THR A 202 -31.72 0.11 28.10
C THR A 202 -32.34 -0.08 26.71
N SER A 203 -33.23 0.83 26.30
CA SER A 203 -33.77 0.82 24.93
C SER A 203 -32.65 0.90 23.87
N ALA A 204 -31.67 1.79 24.10
CA ALA A 204 -30.49 1.91 23.25
C ALA A 204 -29.67 0.61 23.18
N ALA A 205 -29.57 -0.17 24.26
CA ALA A 205 -28.87 -1.46 24.23
C ALA A 205 -29.57 -2.49 23.33
N VAL A 206 -30.90 -2.53 23.37
CA VAL A 206 -31.70 -3.43 22.52
C VAL A 206 -31.59 -3.02 21.05
N GLU A 207 -31.77 -1.73 20.76
CA GLU A 207 -31.61 -1.16 19.42
C GLU A 207 -30.21 -1.44 18.87
N GLN A 208 -29.17 -1.26 19.69
CA GLN A 208 -27.79 -1.53 19.29
C GLN A 208 -27.52 -3.01 19.05
N ALA A 209 -28.09 -3.91 19.86
CA ALA A 209 -27.95 -5.36 19.64
C ALA A 209 -28.63 -5.78 18.33
N LEU A 210 -29.81 -5.21 18.05
CA LEU A 210 -30.54 -5.44 16.81
C LEU A 210 -29.74 -4.92 15.61
N TYR A 211 -29.25 -3.68 15.66
CA TYR A 211 -28.42 -3.07 14.62
C TYR A 211 -27.18 -3.92 14.32
N LEU A 212 -26.38 -4.23 15.34
CA LEU A 212 -25.14 -4.98 15.17
C LEU A 212 -25.39 -6.38 14.63
N SER A 213 -26.39 -7.09 15.17
CA SER A 213 -26.69 -8.44 14.70
C SER A 213 -27.27 -8.44 13.30
N HIS A 214 -28.21 -7.55 12.98
CA HIS A 214 -28.79 -7.46 11.63
C HIS A 214 -27.72 -7.11 10.59
N ARG A 215 -26.88 -6.12 10.87
CA ARG A 215 -25.86 -5.62 9.94
C ARG A 215 -24.68 -6.57 9.73
N PHE A 216 -24.24 -7.24 10.79
CA PHE A 216 -22.95 -7.94 10.79
C PHE A 216 -23.05 -9.46 10.98
N GLN A 217 -24.24 -10.00 11.28
CA GLN A 217 -24.45 -11.44 11.48
C GLN A 217 -25.44 -11.99 10.45
N ALA A 218 -24.91 -12.35 9.27
CA ALA A 218 -25.73 -12.85 8.16
C ALA A 218 -26.13 -14.33 8.25
N ARG A 219 -25.51 -15.13 9.14
CA ARG A 219 -25.74 -16.60 9.21
C ARG A 219 -27.00 -17.02 9.96
N HIS A 220 -27.66 -16.09 10.61
CA HIS A 220 -28.80 -16.35 11.48
C HIS A 220 -29.90 -15.33 11.18
N ALA A 221 -31.15 -15.77 11.26
CA ALA A 221 -32.28 -14.88 11.17
C ALA A 221 -32.52 -14.15 12.49
N LEU A 222 -33.15 -12.99 12.43
CA LEU A 222 -33.85 -12.39 13.55
C LEU A 222 -35.00 -13.30 13.99
N PRO A 223 -35.38 -13.28 15.28
CA PRO A 223 -34.79 -12.48 16.35
C PRO A 223 -33.55 -13.15 16.99
N GLN A 224 -33.30 -14.44 16.75
CA GLN A 224 -32.32 -15.23 17.50
C GLN A 224 -30.92 -14.58 17.57
N LYS A 225 -30.37 -14.08 16.46
CA LYS A 225 -29.03 -13.48 16.46
C LYS A 225 -28.86 -12.27 17.39
N ALA A 226 -29.93 -11.50 17.61
CA ALA A 226 -29.91 -10.38 18.52
C ALA A 226 -30.14 -10.85 19.96
N THR A 227 -31.08 -11.79 20.15
CA THR A 227 -31.33 -12.41 21.46
C THR A 227 -30.08 -13.13 21.99
N ASP A 228 -29.35 -13.86 21.16
CA ASP A 228 -28.13 -14.56 21.53
C ASP A 228 -27.03 -13.61 22.01
N LEU A 229 -26.95 -12.40 21.45
CA LEU A 229 -26.02 -11.37 21.89
C LEU A 229 -26.43 -10.81 23.26
N LEU A 230 -27.70 -10.45 23.43
CA LEU A 230 -28.25 -9.95 24.70
C LEU A 230 -28.20 -11.00 25.80
N HIS A 231 -28.43 -12.27 25.46
CA HIS A 231 -28.38 -13.40 26.39
C HIS A 231 -27.04 -13.49 27.13
N ARG A 232 -25.94 -13.15 26.45
CA ARG A 232 -24.61 -13.20 27.05
C ARG A 232 -24.36 -12.08 28.05
N LEU A 233 -25.22 -11.08 28.10
CA LEU A 233 -25.13 -9.92 28.97
C LEU A 233 -26.06 -10.01 30.19
N LYS A 234 -26.90 -11.05 30.29
CA LYS A 234 -27.88 -11.25 31.38
C LYS A 234 -27.28 -11.20 32.79
N HIS A 235 -26.04 -11.67 32.96
CA HIS A 235 -25.37 -11.78 34.26
C HIS A 235 -23.96 -11.16 34.24
N VAL A 236 -23.69 -10.31 33.26
CA VAL A 236 -22.41 -9.60 33.21
C VAL A 236 -22.40 -8.52 34.29
N PRO A 237 -21.32 -8.35 35.05
CA PRO A 237 -21.23 -7.26 36.03
C PRO A 237 -21.46 -5.91 35.36
N CYS A 238 -22.51 -5.20 35.76
CA CYS A 238 -22.83 -3.87 35.28
C CYS A 238 -23.31 -2.97 36.44
N PRO A 239 -23.06 -1.65 36.36
CA PRO A 239 -23.59 -0.70 37.34
C PRO A 239 -25.12 -0.81 37.42
N ASP A 240 -25.66 -0.89 38.64
CA ASP A 240 -27.10 -0.97 38.94
C ASP A 240 -27.88 -2.10 38.25
N GLY A 241 -27.16 -3.13 37.79
CA GLY A 241 -27.75 -4.23 37.01
C GLY A 241 -28.34 -3.77 35.67
N LEU A 242 -27.87 -2.65 35.11
CA LEU A 242 -28.38 -2.06 33.87
C LEU A 242 -27.34 -2.19 32.74
N VAL A 243 -27.72 -2.87 31.66
CA VAL A 243 -26.91 -3.06 30.46
C VAL A 243 -27.13 -1.92 29.48
N THR A 244 -26.04 -1.27 29.08
CA THR A 244 -26.04 -0.16 28.11
C THR A 244 -25.56 -0.59 26.72
N GLU A 245 -25.79 0.25 25.72
CA GLU A 245 -25.34 0.07 24.34
C GLU A 245 -23.83 -0.14 24.24
N ARG A 246 -23.05 0.51 25.12
CA ARG A 246 -21.60 0.36 25.13
C ARG A 246 -21.18 -1.06 25.48
N GLN A 247 -21.83 -1.69 26.46
CA GLN A 247 -21.55 -3.06 26.85
C GLN A 247 -21.95 -4.07 25.77
N VAL A 248 -23.03 -3.77 25.03
CA VAL A 248 -23.43 -4.56 23.85
C VAL A 248 -22.36 -4.50 22.77
N ILE A 249 -21.86 -3.30 22.44
CA ILE A 249 -20.79 -3.09 21.47
C ILE A 249 -19.51 -3.80 21.91
N ASP A 250 -19.07 -3.59 23.14
CA ASP A 250 -17.84 -4.18 23.66
C ASP A 250 -17.92 -5.72 23.62
N ARG A 251 -19.08 -6.28 23.98
CA ARG A 251 -19.31 -7.74 23.90
C ARG A 251 -19.28 -8.24 22.47
N PHE A 252 -19.93 -7.53 21.55
CA PHE A 252 -19.93 -7.87 20.14
C PHE A 252 -18.50 -7.85 19.57
N CYS A 253 -17.72 -6.81 19.87
CA CYS A 253 -16.33 -6.66 19.44
C CYS A 253 -15.45 -7.80 19.95
N GLN A 254 -15.56 -8.15 21.24
CA GLN A 254 -14.79 -9.25 21.85
C GLN A 254 -15.05 -10.60 21.17
N GLU A 255 -16.31 -10.90 20.85
CA GLU A 255 -16.68 -12.21 20.31
C GLU A 255 -16.44 -12.33 18.81
N ARG A 256 -16.69 -11.24 18.08
CA ARG A 256 -16.62 -11.25 16.62
C ARG A 256 -15.25 -10.82 16.09
N GLY A 257 -14.44 -10.15 16.90
CA GLY A 257 -13.11 -9.64 16.53
C GLY A 257 -13.13 -8.36 15.69
N ALA A 258 -14.24 -7.62 15.74
CA ALA A 258 -14.33 -6.29 15.13
C ALA A 258 -13.81 -5.22 16.09
N ARG A 259 -13.16 -4.18 15.58
CA ARG A 259 -12.78 -3.02 16.40
C ARG A 259 -13.97 -2.09 16.66
N ALA A 260 -14.08 -1.57 17.87
CA ALA A 260 -15.14 -0.63 18.26
C ALA A 260 -15.19 0.60 17.34
N ALA A 261 -14.03 1.12 16.94
CA ALA A 261 -13.94 2.25 16.02
C ALA A 261 -14.64 2.01 14.66
N LEU A 262 -14.82 0.76 14.24
CA LEU A 262 -15.52 0.43 13.00
C LEU A 262 -17.04 0.31 13.19
N VAL A 263 -17.49 -0.22 14.34
CA VAL A 263 -18.89 -0.62 14.55
C VAL A 263 -19.68 0.33 15.44
N ASP A 264 -19.01 1.11 16.29
CA ASP A 264 -19.62 2.04 17.24
C ASP A 264 -19.78 3.42 16.60
N PRO A 265 -20.98 3.90 16.29
CA PRO A 265 -21.19 5.22 15.69
C PRO A 265 -20.63 6.37 16.54
N ALA A 266 -20.57 6.21 17.87
CA ALA A 266 -20.16 7.27 18.79
C ALA A 266 -18.64 7.49 18.82
N VAL A 267 -17.85 6.50 18.38
CA VAL A 267 -16.37 6.63 18.33
C VAL A 267 -15.99 7.33 17.03
N PRO A 268 -15.43 8.55 17.04
CA PRO A 268 -14.99 9.19 15.80
C PRO A 268 -13.86 8.39 15.16
N LEU A 269 -13.84 8.39 13.83
CA LEU A 269 -12.75 7.82 13.02
C LEU A 269 -12.26 8.91 12.08
N ASP A 270 -11.05 9.40 12.32
CA ASP A 270 -10.41 10.39 11.44
C ASP A 270 -9.86 9.67 10.20
N LEU A 271 -10.52 9.89 9.06
CA LEU A 271 -10.13 9.30 7.79
C LEU A 271 -8.82 9.89 7.24
N ALA A 272 -8.50 11.15 7.54
CA ALA A 272 -7.28 11.80 7.08
C ALA A 272 -6.06 11.30 7.87
N GLU A 273 -6.21 11.11 9.18
CA GLU A 273 -5.19 10.44 9.99
C GLU A 273 -4.97 8.99 9.52
N LEU A 274 -6.06 8.25 9.25
CA LEU A 274 -5.99 6.89 8.75
C LEU A 274 -5.26 6.81 7.39
N GLU A 275 -5.58 7.71 6.47
CA GLU A 275 -4.92 7.80 5.17
C GLU A 275 -3.42 8.08 5.31
N ARG A 276 -3.03 9.02 6.20
CA ARG A 276 -1.63 9.29 6.52
C ARG A 276 -0.92 8.06 7.08
N GLU A 277 -1.52 7.35 8.04
CA GLU A 277 -0.94 6.12 8.61
C GLU A 277 -0.73 5.03 7.55
N PHE A 278 -1.66 4.89 6.61
CA PHE A 278 -1.53 3.93 5.52
C PHE A 278 -0.44 4.35 4.52
N ASN A 279 -0.38 5.63 4.15
CA ASN A 279 0.64 6.17 3.25
C ASN A 279 2.07 6.11 3.84
N GLU A 280 2.21 6.23 5.16
CA GLU A 280 3.50 5.99 5.85
C GLU A 280 3.97 4.52 5.71
N LYS A 281 3.02 3.58 5.60
CA LYS A 281 3.31 2.14 5.55
C LYS A 281 3.35 1.60 4.12
N VAL A 282 2.66 2.23 3.18
CA VAL A 282 2.47 1.81 1.80
C VAL A 282 2.91 2.95 0.88
N LEU A 283 4.09 2.80 0.29
CA LEU A 283 4.72 3.89 -0.48
C LEU A 283 4.32 3.86 -1.96
N GLY A 284 3.94 5.02 -2.50
CA GLY A 284 3.66 5.23 -3.91
C GLY A 284 2.39 4.57 -4.44
N GLN A 285 1.44 4.27 -3.55
CA GLN A 285 0.16 3.62 -3.89
C GLN A 285 -1.03 4.40 -3.29
N GLU A 286 -1.01 5.72 -3.43
CA GLU A 286 -1.96 6.65 -2.81
C GLU A 286 -3.40 6.34 -3.25
N ALA A 287 -3.61 6.03 -4.53
CA ALA A 287 -4.93 5.66 -5.06
C ALA A 287 -5.50 4.39 -4.38
N ALA A 288 -4.63 3.42 -4.07
CA ALA A 288 -5.04 2.20 -3.38
C ALA A 288 -5.40 2.45 -1.91
N VAL A 289 -4.65 3.33 -1.25
CA VAL A 289 -4.94 3.76 0.13
C VAL A 289 -6.26 4.52 0.17
N ALA A 290 -6.46 5.51 -0.70
CA ALA A 290 -7.69 6.29 -0.78
C ALA A 290 -8.92 5.39 -1.04
N ALA A 291 -8.79 4.39 -1.92
CA ALA A 291 -9.87 3.44 -2.20
C ALA A 291 -10.29 2.63 -0.96
N VAL A 292 -9.31 2.16 -0.19
CA VAL A 292 -9.54 1.39 1.04
C VAL A 292 -10.11 2.28 2.15
N VAL A 293 -9.55 3.47 2.37
CA VAL A 293 -10.04 4.43 3.38
C VAL A 293 -11.48 4.84 3.09
N SER A 294 -11.82 5.09 1.81
CA SER A 294 -13.18 5.40 1.37
C SER A 294 -14.17 4.27 1.72
N MET A 295 -13.80 3.00 1.51
CA MET A 295 -14.64 1.87 1.92
C MET A 295 -14.80 1.81 3.45
N ILE A 296 -13.74 2.02 4.23
CA ILE A 296 -13.83 2.07 5.70
C ILE A 296 -14.82 3.17 6.13
N GLY A 297 -14.78 4.33 5.47
CA GLY A 297 -15.75 5.41 5.65
C GLY A 297 -17.18 4.97 5.38
N LEU A 298 -17.44 4.25 4.28
CA LEU A 298 -18.78 3.74 3.95
C LEU A 298 -19.31 2.73 4.99
N ILE A 299 -18.45 1.82 5.46
CA ILE A 299 -18.81 0.85 6.51
C ILE A 299 -19.16 1.60 7.80
N LYS A 300 -18.31 2.56 8.20
CA LYS A 300 -18.46 3.35 9.42
C LYS A 300 -19.70 4.25 9.39
N ALA A 301 -19.95 4.93 8.28
CA ALA A 301 -21.11 5.78 8.07
C ALA A 301 -22.42 5.00 7.95
N GLY A 302 -22.32 3.68 7.85
CA GLY A 302 -23.48 2.83 7.77
C GLY A 302 -24.06 2.65 6.37
N LEU A 303 -23.40 3.17 5.33
CA LEU A 303 -23.92 3.32 3.96
C LEU A 303 -23.55 2.17 3.01
N SER A 304 -22.82 1.16 3.48
CA SER A 304 -22.50 -0.04 2.70
C SER A 304 -23.74 -0.92 2.44
N ASP A 305 -23.86 -1.49 1.24
CA ASP A 305 -24.90 -2.49 0.93
C ASP A 305 -24.73 -3.76 1.80
N MET A 306 -25.77 -4.15 2.53
CA MET A 306 -25.76 -5.33 3.41
C MET A 306 -25.90 -6.65 2.65
N ARG A 307 -26.26 -6.62 1.36
CA ARG A 307 -26.41 -7.81 0.53
C ARG A 307 -25.08 -8.26 -0.08
N ARG A 308 -24.10 -7.37 -0.18
CA ARG A 308 -22.79 -7.61 -0.79
C ARG A 308 -21.69 -7.69 0.26
N PRO A 309 -20.49 -8.20 -0.08
CA PRO A 309 -19.31 -8.02 0.76
C PRO A 309 -19.04 -6.53 1.00
N PHE A 310 -18.33 -6.18 2.09
CA PHE A 310 -18.05 -4.78 2.44
C PHE A 310 -17.27 -4.00 1.38
N GLY A 311 -16.48 -4.73 0.59
CA GLY A 311 -15.75 -4.19 -0.54
C GLY A 311 -15.10 -5.32 -1.31
N VAL A 312 -15.19 -5.23 -2.63
CA VAL A 312 -14.64 -6.19 -3.58
C VAL A 312 -13.66 -5.46 -4.48
N PHE A 313 -12.36 -5.66 -4.24
CA PHE A 313 -11.29 -4.95 -4.96
C PHE A 313 -10.51 -5.88 -5.88
N LEU A 314 -10.13 -5.35 -7.04
CA LEU A 314 -9.12 -5.96 -7.90
C LEU A 314 -7.87 -5.09 -7.90
N PHE A 315 -6.80 -5.58 -7.29
CA PHE A 315 -5.50 -4.91 -7.25
C PHE A 315 -4.62 -5.39 -8.41
N VAL A 316 -4.34 -4.51 -9.36
CA VAL A 316 -3.61 -4.85 -10.59
C VAL A 316 -2.25 -4.17 -10.59
N GLY A 317 -1.18 -4.89 -10.92
CA GLY A 317 0.14 -4.28 -11.11
C GLY A 317 1.28 -5.29 -11.04
N PRO A 318 2.55 -4.86 -11.09
CA PRO A 318 3.69 -5.78 -11.05
C PRO A 318 3.87 -6.45 -9.69
N THR A 319 4.70 -7.49 -9.61
CA THR A 319 4.92 -8.20 -8.35
C THR A 319 5.73 -7.36 -7.37
N GLY A 320 5.49 -7.54 -6.06
CA GLY A 320 6.33 -6.92 -5.03
C GLY A 320 6.14 -5.40 -4.81
N VAL A 321 5.10 -4.78 -5.38
CA VAL A 321 4.78 -3.35 -5.22
C VAL A 321 3.94 -3.00 -3.98
N GLY A 322 3.30 -3.98 -3.34
CA GLY A 322 2.54 -3.75 -2.10
C GLY A 322 1.09 -4.25 -2.08
N LYS A 323 0.59 -4.88 -3.15
CA LYS A 323 -0.79 -5.42 -3.23
C LYS A 323 -1.20 -6.26 -2.00
N THR A 324 -0.40 -7.27 -1.67
CA THR A 324 -0.59 -8.12 -0.48
C THR A 324 -0.36 -7.36 0.83
N HIS A 325 0.48 -6.32 0.82
CA HIS A 325 0.83 -5.58 2.04
C HIS A 325 -0.33 -4.72 2.51
N ILE A 326 -1.05 -4.04 1.59
CA ILE A 326 -2.29 -3.32 1.91
C ILE A 326 -3.31 -4.25 2.54
N ALA A 327 -3.52 -5.43 1.97
CA ALA A 327 -4.45 -6.43 2.51
C ALA A 327 -4.09 -6.85 3.95
N GLN A 328 -2.80 -7.01 4.25
CA GLN A 328 -2.32 -7.32 5.60
C GLN A 328 -2.56 -6.17 6.58
N LEU A 329 -2.25 -4.93 6.17
CA LEU A 329 -2.48 -3.74 6.98
C LEU A 329 -3.97 -3.52 7.26
N LEU A 330 -4.82 -3.78 6.27
CA LEU A 330 -6.26 -3.67 6.40
C LEU A 330 -6.82 -4.68 7.42
N ALA A 331 -6.39 -5.94 7.36
CA ALA A 331 -6.79 -6.95 8.34
C ALA A 331 -6.33 -6.59 9.76
N GLU A 332 -5.10 -6.07 9.90
CA GLU A 332 -4.55 -5.60 11.18
C GLU A 332 -5.33 -4.40 11.72
N HIS A 333 -5.66 -3.43 10.88
CA HIS A 333 -6.33 -2.20 11.29
C HIS A 333 -7.83 -2.42 11.59
N LEU A 334 -8.54 -3.25 10.83
CA LEU A 334 -9.98 -3.45 11.04
C LEU A 334 -10.30 -4.53 12.07
N PHE A 335 -9.50 -5.60 12.10
CA PHE A 335 -9.81 -6.80 12.90
C PHE A 335 -8.79 -7.01 14.03
N GLY A 336 -7.81 -6.12 14.17
CA GLY A 336 -6.78 -6.18 15.21
C GLY A 336 -5.76 -7.32 15.04
N SER A 337 -5.90 -8.17 14.02
CA SER A 337 -5.05 -9.34 13.83
C SER A 337 -4.88 -9.69 12.37
N ARG A 338 -3.63 -9.95 11.98
CA ARG A 338 -3.30 -10.47 10.65
C ARG A 338 -3.83 -11.89 10.41
N HIS A 339 -4.19 -12.64 11.46
CA HIS A 339 -4.78 -13.98 11.30
C HIS A 339 -6.19 -13.94 10.71
N ARG A 340 -6.84 -12.77 10.68
CA ARG A 340 -8.13 -12.54 10.02
C ARG A 340 -7.99 -12.37 8.50
N LEU A 341 -6.77 -12.43 7.97
CA LEU A 341 -6.48 -12.53 6.55
C LEU A 341 -6.46 -14.00 6.13
N VAL A 342 -7.45 -14.43 5.36
CA VAL A 342 -7.46 -15.75 4.72
C VAL A 342 -6.96 -15.59 3.29
N ARG A 343 -5.79 -16.16 3.02
CA ARG A 343 -5.14 -16.07 1.71
C ARG A 343 -5.30 -17.37 0.91
N PHE A 344 -5.59 -17.22 -0.38
CA PHE A 344 -5.59 -18.27 -1.38
C PHE A 344 -4.65 -17.89 -2.52
N ASN A 345 -3.84 -18.83 -2.97
CA ASN A 345 -3.06 -18.69 -4.19
C ASN A 345 -3.90 -19.26 -5.34
N MET A 346 -4.30 -18.43 -6.29
CA MET A 346 -5.18 -18.87 -7.37
C MET A 346 -4.46 -19.66 -8.45
N ALA A 347 -3.13 -19.61 -8.49
CA ALA A 347 -2.31 -20.48 -9.33
C ALA A 347 -2.39 -21.97 -8.91
N ASP A 348 -2.85 -22.26 -7.68
CA ASP A 348 -3.09 -23.63 -7.22
C ASP A 348 -4.38 -24.24 -7.83
N PHE A 349 -5.19 -23.45 -8.53
CA PHE A 349 -6.47 -23.85 -9.12
C PHE A 349 -6.56 -23.57 -10.65
N PRO A 350 -5.61 -24.09 -11.46
CA PRO A 350 -5.51 -23.76 -12.88
C PRO A 350 -6.52 -24.50 -13.76
N ASP A 351 -7.12 -25.57 -13.26
CA ASP A 351 -8.01 -26.47 -14.01
C ASP A 351 -9.44 -26.48 -13.46
N GLU A 352 -10.31 -27.25 -14.12
CA GLU A 352 -11.71 -27.39 -13.70
C GLU A 352 -11.86 -28.05 -12.31
N ALA A 353 -10.95 -28.97 -11.96
CA ALA A 353 -10.93 -29.60 -10.64
C ALA A 353 -10.61 -28.61 -9.51
N GLY A 354 -9.92 -27.51 -9.82
CA GLY A 354 -9.66 -26.42 -8.89
C GLY A 354 -10.92 -25.80 -8.30
N ALA A 355 -11.96 -25.59 -9.11
CA ALA A 355 -13.25 -25.06 -8.64
C ALA A 355 -13.90 -26.00 -7.61
N VAL A 356 -13.83 -27.30 -7.87
CA VAL A 356 -14.35 -28.37 -7.01
C VAL A 356 -13.57 -28.43 -5.69
N THR A 357 -12.25 -28.25 -5.74
CA THR A 357 -11.42 -28.22 -4.52
C THR A 357 -11.72 -26.99 -3.64
N LEU A 358 -11.91 -25.83 -4.28
CA LEU A 358 -12.12 -24.57 -3.56
C LEU A 358 -13.54 -24.45 -2.97
N PHE A 359 -14.57 -24.76 -3.76
CA PHE A 359 -15.98 -24.62 -3.37
C PHE A 359 -16.61 -25.93 -2.86
N GLY A 360 -15.96 -27.07 -3.08
CA GLY A 360 -16.36 -28.39 -2.61
C GLY A 360 -17.00 -29.27 -3.67
N ASN A 361 -16.91 -30.58 -3.47
CA ASN A 361 -17.49 -31.59 -4.36
C ASN A 361 -18.72 -32.25 -3.71
N PRO A 362 -19.93 -32.14 -4.28
CA PRO A 362 -21.10 -32.83 -3.72
C PRO A 362 -20.97 -34.36 -3.72
N ASN A 363 -20.21 -34.93 -4.66
CA ASN A 363 -20.09 -36.38 -4.84
C ASN A 363 -19.02 -37.02 -3.94
N GLU A 364 -18.31 -36.23 -3.12
CA GLU A 364 -17.29 -36.76 -2.21
C GLU A 364 -17.88 -37.33 -0.93
N HIS A 365 -17.23 -38.37 -0.39
CA HIS A 365 -17.70 -39.02 0.84
C HIS A 365 -17.32 -38.25 2.11
N SER A 366 -16.20 -37.51 2.08
CA SER A 366 -15.74 -36.73 3.22
C SER A 366 -16.44 -35.38 3.28
N ARG A 367 -17.13 -35.11 4.39
CA ARG A 367 -17.84 -33.83 4.61
C ARG A 367 -16.92 -32.61 4.54
N SER A 368 -15.63 -32.79 4.84
CA SER A 368 -14.64 -31.72 4.65
C SER A 368 -14.45 -31.40 3.16
N LEU A 369 -14.24 -32.41 2.32
CA LEU A 369 -14.12 -32.26 0.87
C LEU A 369 -15.41 -31.73 0.23
N GLN A 370 -16.58 -32.16 0.73
CA GLN A 370 -17.86 -31.61 0.30
C GLN A 370 -17.98 -30.11 0.59
N ARG A 371 -17.46 -29.61 1.72
CA ARG A 371 -17.49 -28.19 2.06
C ARG A 371 -16.54 -27.32 1.22
N GLY A 372 -15.49 -27.91 0.66
CA GLY A 372 -14.44 -27.19 -0.05
C GLY A 372 -13.53 -26.37 0.85
N LEU A 373 -12.38 -25.97 0.31
CA LEU A 373 -11.34 -25.26 1.07
C LEU A 373 -11.78 -23.86 1.53
N LEU A 374 -12.55 -23.14 0.70
CA LEU A 374 -12.99 -21.77 0.99
C LEU A 374 -13.90 -21.73 2.23
N SER A 375 -14.93 -22.58 2.26
CA SER A 375 -15.86 -22.68 3.38
C SER A 375 -15.17 -23.12 4.67
N GLN A 376 -14.23 -24.06 4.56
CA GLN A 376 -13.47 -24.55 5.71
C GLN A 376 -12.61 -23.46 6.33
N ARG A 377 -11.85 -22.70 5.52
CA ARG A 377 -10.96 -21.64 6.02
C ARG A 377 -11.71 -20.41 6.54
N LEU A 378 -12.87 -20.10 5.96
CA LEU A 378 -13.74 -19.04 6.48
C LEU A 378 -14.22 -19.36 7.90
N GLY A 379 -14.38 -20.64 8.26
CA GLY A 379 -14.75 -21.09 9.61
C GLY A 379 -16.06 -20.50 10.14
N GLY A 380 -16.83 -19.83 9.29
CA GLY A 380 -18.00 -19.05 9.66
C GLY A 380 -17.77 -17.80 10.50
N GLN A 381 -16.55 -17.30 10.54
CA GLN A 381 -16.27 -16.06 11.24
C GLN A 381 -16.65 -14.84 10.39
N PRO A 382 -17.54 -13.96 10.88
CA PRO A 382 -17.72 -12.64 10.28
C PRO A 382 -16.45 -11.80 10.47
N PHE A 383 -16.30 -10.73 9.68
CA PHE A 383 -15.14 -9.82 9.75
C PHE A 383 -13.82 -10.50 9.39
N THR A 384 -13.79 -11.03 8.17
CA THR A 384 -12.62 -11.69 7.59
C THR A 384 -12.22 -10.96 6.31
N LEU A 385 -10.91 -10.88 6.04
CA LEU A 385 -10.40 -10.44 4.75
C LEU A 385 -10.03 -11.66 3.92
N LEU A 386 -10.67 -11.80 2.76
CA LEU A 386 -10.33 -12.81 1.76
C LEU A 386 -9.36 -12.21 0.75
N LEU A 387 -8.17 -12.80 0.64
CA LEU A 387 -7.17 -12.41 -0.34
C LEU A 387 -6.96 -13.52 -1.35
N PHE A 388 -7.26 -13.25 -2.61
CA PHE A 388 -7.04 -14.15 -3.73
C PHE A 388 -5.86 -13.64 -4.58
N ASP A 389 -4.69 -14.26 -4.40
CA ASP A 389 -3.45 -13.89 -5.08
C ASP A 389 -3.39 -14.50 -6.50
N GLU A 390 -2.79 -13.79 -7.45
CA GLU A 390 -2.66 -14.22 -8.87
C GLU A 390 -3.97 -14.70 -9.51
N PHE A 391 -5.06 -13.93 -9.32
CA PHE A 391 -6.43 -14.32 -9.66
C PHE A 391 -6.63 -14.68 -11.15
N GLU A 392 -5.83 -14.09 -12.05
CA GLU A 392 -5.83 -14.41 -13.49
C GLU A 392 -5.40 -15.84 -13.82
N LYS A 393 -4.73 -16.53 -12.89
CA LYS A 393 -4.25 -17.91 -13.08
C LYS A 393 -5.30 -18.96 -12.80
N ALA A 394 -6.43 -18.59 -12.18
CA ALA A 394 -7.51 -19.53 -11.92
C ALA A 394 -8.26 -19.89 -13.21
N HIS A 395 -8.81 -21.10 -13.25
CA HIS A 395 -9.68 -21.53 -14.34
C HIS A 395 -10.98 -20.71 -14.44
N ALA A 396 -11.54 -20.56 -15.65
CA ALA A 396 -12.76 -19.79 -15.89
C ALA A 396 -13.97 -20.27 -15.07
N LYS A 397 -14.15 -21.59 -14.90
CA LYS A 397 -15.22 -22.15 -14.05
C LYS A 397 -15.06 -21.78 -12.57
N THR A 398 -13.83 -21.55 -12.12
CA THR A 398 -13.57 -21.02 -10.77
C THR A 398 -14.06 -19.57 -10.69
N HIS A 399 -13.78 -18.74 -11.71
CA HIS A 399 -14.27 -17.36 -11.77
C HIS A 399 -15.80 -17.26 -11.79
N ASP A 400 -16.50 -18.16 -12.50
CA ASP A 400 -17.97 -18.19 -12.53
C ASP A 400 -18.57 -18.31 -11.12
N ARG A 401 -17.98 -19.15 -10.27
CA ARG A 401 -18.42 -19.34 -8.88
C ARG A 401 -18.15 -18.12 -8.00
N PHE A 402 -17.15 -17.31 -8.37
CA PHE A 402 -16.87 -16.05 -7.67
C PHE A 402 -17.86 -14.93 -8.00
N LEU A 403 -18.54 -14.97 -9.15
CA LEU A 403 -19.56 -13.97 -9.51
C LEU A 403 -20.70 -13.94 -8.47
N GLU A 404 -21.27 -15.11 -8.17
CA GLU A 404 -22.31 -15.28 -7.13
C GLU A 404 -21.84 -14.74 -5.78
N LEU A 405 -20.59 -15.03 -5.42
CA LEU A 405 -19.98 -14.58 -4.17
C LEU A 405 -19.87 -13.05 -4.08
N MET A 406 -19.46 -12.39 -5.17
CA MET A 406 -19.26 -10.94 -5.22
C MET A 406 -20.58 -10.16 -5.35
N ASP A 407 -21.61 -10.77 -5.96
CA ASP A 407 -22.92 -10.17 -6.18
C ASP A 407 -23.88 -10.39 -4.99
N GLU A 408 -23.99 -11.60 -4.47
CA GLU A 408 -24.94 -11.93 -3.40
C GLU A 408 -24.32 -11.95 -2.00
N GLY A 409 -22.99 -11.76 -1.92
CA GLY A 409 -22.24 -11.91 -0.68
C GLY A 409 -22.40 -13.30 -0.07
N SER A 410 -22.74 -14.32 -0.87
CA SER A 410 -22.93 -15.68 -0.40
C SER A 410 -22.69 -16.69 -1.53
N PHE A 411 -22.43 -17.93 -1.16
CA PHE A 411 -22.33 -19.04 -2.12
C PHE A 411 -22.80 -20.34 -1.46
N VAL A 412 -23.27 -21.29 -2.26
CA VAL A 412 -23.58 -22.65 -1.79
C VAL A 412 -22.36 -23.55 -2.01
N ASN A 413 -21.90 -24.25 -0.97
CA ASN A 413 -20.77 -25.19 -1.11
C ASN A 413 -21.23 -26.56 -1.62
N GLY A 414 -20.28 -27.46 -1.93
CA GLY A 414 -20.60 -28.82 -2.37
C GLY A 414 -21.41 -29.65 -1.37
N ALA A 415 -21.43 -29.30 -0.08
CA ALA A 415 -22.26 -29.94 0.94
C ALA A 415 -23.70 -29.39 0.98
N GLY A 416 -24.07 -28.47 0.07
CA GLY A 416 -25.37 -27.80 0.05
C GLY A 416 -25.52 -26.69 1.09
N GLU A 417 -24.46 -26.34 1.83
CA GLU A 417 -24.52 -25.34 2.88
C GLU A 417 -24.35 -23.94 2.27
N ARG A 418 -25.27 -23.01 2.57
CA ARG A 418 -25.14 -21.59 2.18
C ARG A 418 -24.15 -20.88 3.09
N ILE A 419 -23.05 -20.40 2.52
CA ILE A 419 -21.99 -19.67 3.20
C ILE A 419 -22.14 -18.19 2.90
N SER A 420 -22.28 -17.35 3.94
CA SER A 420 -22.31 -15.90 3.80
C SER A 420 -20.93 -15.26 3.98
N CYS A 421 -20.62 -14.32 3.10
CA CYS A 421 -19.45 -13.44 3.03
C CYS A 421 -19.85 -11.94 2.99
N ARG A 422 -21.09 -11.59 3.38
CA ARG A 422 -21.57 -10.19 3.41
C ARG A 422 -20.73 -9.29 4.33
N SER A 423 -20.28 -9.82 5.46
CA SER A 423 -19.42 -9.10 6.41
C SER A 423 -17.93 -9.39 6.20
N THR A 424 -17.50 -9.58 4.95
CA THR A 424 -16.09 -9.81 4.57
C THR A 424 -15.62 -8.76 3.57
N ILE A 425 -14.31 -8.55 3.52
CA ILE A 425 -13.65 -7.76 2.48
C ILE A 425 -12.97 -8.73 1.52
N ILE A 426 -13.19 -8.58 0.23
CA ILE A 426 -12.60 -9.41 -0.82
C ILE A 426 -11.58 -8.58 -1.58
N ILE A 427 -10.35 -9.07 -1.62
CA ILE A 427 -9.26 -8.50 -2.42
C ILE A 427 -8.75 -9.59 -3.35
N ALA A 428 -8.93 -9.41 -4.65
CA ALA A 428 -8.24 -10.17 -5.68
C ALA A 428 -7.01 -9.38 -6.13
N THR A 429 -5.89 -10.04 -6.38
CA THR A 429 -4.71 -9.39 -6.96
C THR A 429 -4.37 -10.03 -8.29
N SER A 430 -3.96 -9.20 -9.25
CA SER A 430 -3.52 -9.67 -10.55
C SER A 430 -2.19 -9.06 -10.97
N ASN A 431 -1.38 -9.86 -11.68
CA ASN A 431 -0.16 -9.40 -12.34
C ASN A 431 -0.37 -9.16 -13.84
N ALA A 432 -1.60 -9.26 -14.34
CA ALA A 432 -1.93 -8.94 -15.73
C ALA A 432 -1.50 -7.51 -16.08
N GLY A 433 -0.90 -7.32 -17.26
CA GLY A 433 -0.38 -6.02 -17.69
C GLY A 433 0.99 -5.63 -17.12
N ALA A 434 1.63 -6.49 -16.30
CA ALA A 434 2.98 -6.25 -15.80
C ALA A 434 4.05 -6.14 -16.93
N GLU A 435 3.76 -6.70 -18.11
CA GLU A 435 4.63 -6.65 -19.29
C GLU A 435 4.78 -5.27 -19.92
N ILE A 436 3.78 -4.38 -19.78
CA ILE A 436 3.90 -2.96 -20.17
C ILE A 436 5.08 -2.32 -19.44
N TYR A 437 5.32 -2.71 -18.18
CA TYR A 437 6.43 -2.21 -17.39
C TYR A 437 7.78 -2.85 -17.75
N ARG A 438 7.81 -4.02 -18.41
CA ARG A 438 9.06 -4.69 -18.85
C ARG A 438 9.55 -4.20 -20.21
N GLY A 439 8.64 -3.78 -21.09
CA GLY A 439 8.93 -3.44 -22.48
C GLY A 439 9.69 -2.12 -22.72
N GLN A 440 9.87 -1.27 -21.70
CA GLN A 440 10.56 0.02 -21.85
C GLN A 440 11.95 0.02 -21.22
N SER A 441 12.92 -0.48 -21.98
CA SER A 441 14.33 -0.16 -21.78
C SER A 441 14.65 1.13 -22.54
N PHE A 442 14.92 2.22 -21.79
CA PHE A 442 15.66 3.43 -22.19
C PHE A 442 15.59 3.85 -23.67
N GLY A 443 14.48 4.47 -24.10
CA GLY A 443 14.38 5.11 -25.40
C GLY A 443 13.03 5.77 -25.61
N PHE A 444 13.03 7.10 -25.80
CA PHE A 444 11.92 7.97 -26.20
C PHE A 444 10.52 7.34 -26.20
N SER A 445 9.78 7.58 -25.11
CA SER A 445 8.36 7.87 -25.24
C SER A 445 8.07 9.07 -24.36
N VAL A 446 7.37 10.02 -24.96
CA VAL A 446 6.63 11.13 -24.36
C VAL A 446 6.20 10.77 -22.94
N THR A 447 6.22 11.74 -22.01
CA THR A 447 5.45 11.72 -20.75
C THR A 447 4.07 11.16 -21.04
N THR A 448 3.95 9.84 -20.98
CA THR A 448 2.71 9.16 -21.30
C THR A 448 1.92 9.40 -20.04
N ASP A 449 0.97 10.32 -20.15
CA ASP A 449 0.00 10.64 -19.12
C ASP A 449 -0.37 9.35 -18.38
N GLN A 450 -0.28 9.35 -17.06
CA GLN A 450 -0.55 8.17 -16.22
C GLN A 450 -1.92 7.58 -16.57
N SER A 451 -2.86 8.45 -16.92
CA SER A 451 -4.19 8.16 -17.45
C SER A 451 -4.21 7.36 -18.74
N ALA A 452 -3.21 7.51 -19.62
CA ALA A 452 -3.10 6.75 -20.87
C ALA A 452 -2.53 5.34 -20.62
N ARG A 453 -1.64 5.18 -19.63
CA ARG A 453 -1.12 3.86 -19.20
C ARG A 453 -2.19 3.04 -18.49
N GLU A 454 -3.02 3.66 -17.66
CA GLU A 454 -4.16 3.01 -17.03
C GLU A 454 -5.16 2.50 -18.08
N ARG A 455 -5.46 3.30 -19.10
CA ARG A 455 -6.29 2.86 -20.25
C ARG A 455 -5.72 1.66 -21.00
N GLU A 456 -4.39 1.61 -21.16
CA GLU A 456 -3.72 0.46 -21.79
C GLU A 456 -3.78 -0.78 -20.90
N LEU A 457 -3.57 -0.63 -19.59
CA LEU A 457 -3.73 -1.70 -18.61
C LEU A 457 -5.16 -2.24 -18.59
N ASP A 458 -6.17 -1.37 -18.62
CA ASP A 458 -7.58 -1.76 -18.69
C ASP A 458 -7.89 -2.56 -19.96
N ALA A 459 -7.30 -2.17 -21.10
CA ALA A 459 -7.44 -2.91 -22.35
C ALA A 459 -6.81 -4.31 -22.27
N ILE A 460 -5.69 -4.48 -21.54
CA ILE A 460 -5.10 -5.80 -21.28
C ILE A 460 -5.95 -6.62 -20.31
N LEU A 461 -6.46 -6.00 -19.25
CA LEU A 461 -7.36 -6.66 -18.29
C LEU A 461 -8.62 -7.20 -18.97
N GLN A 462 -9.21 -6.43 -19.89
CA GLN A 462 -10.37 -6.86 -20.67
C GLN A 462 -10.09 -8.04 -21.61
N LYS A 463 -8.82 -8.32 -21.94
CA LYS A 463 -8.44 -9.53 -22.69
C LYS A 463 -8.31 -10.76 -21.79
N HIS A 464 -7.88 -10.57 -20.55
CA HIS A 464 -7.70 -11.67 -19.58
C HIS A 464 -8.97 -12.03 -18.81
N PHE A 465 -9.83 -11.04 -18.55
CA PHE A 465 -11.08 -11.21 -17.82
C PHE A 465 -12.26 -10.83 -18.69
N ARG A 466 -13.36 -11.61 -18.57
CA ARG A 466 -14.64 -11.25 -19.20
C ARG A 466 -15.14 -9.93 -18.62
N PHE A 467 -15.76 -9.11 -19.46
CA PHE A 467 -16.29 -7.80 -19.05
C PHE A 467 -17.30 -7.89 -17.89
N GLU A 468 -18.17 -8.90 -17.92
CA GLU A 468 -19.14 -9.19 -16.85
C GLU A 468 -18.46 -9.39 -15.48
N PHE A 469 -17.26 -9.99 -15.48
CA PHE A 469 -16.49 -10.26 -14.27
C PHE A 469 -15.84 -9.00 -13.71
N LEU A 470 -15.24 -8.16 -14.56
CA LEU A 470 -14.60 -6.91 -14.13
C LEU A 470 -15.61 -5.95 -13.48
N ASN A 471 -16.85 -5.91 -14.00
CA ASN A 471 -17.92 -5.07 -13.45
C ASN A 471 -18.46 -5.54 -12.09
N ARG A 472 -18.00 -6.69 -11.56
CA ARG A 472 -18.38 -7.14 -10.20
C ARG A 472 -17.44 -6.64 -9.11
N PHE A 473 -16.26 -6.13 -9.48
CA PHE A 473 -15.42 -5.42 -8.53
C PHE A 473 -15.98 -4.02 -8.31
N ASP A 474 -16.06 -3.61 -7.06
CA ASP A 474 -16.47 -2.25 -6.71
C ASP A 474 -15.43 -1.24 -7.19
N ARG A 475 -14.15 -1.63 -7.14
CA ARG A 475 -13.02 -0.84 -7.68
C ARG A 475 -11.91 -1.75 -8.23
N VAL A 476 -11.43 -1.40 -9.42
CA VAL A 476 -10.14 -1.85 -9.94
C VAL A 476 -9.10 -0.79 -9.56
N VAL A 477 -8.01 -1.22 -8.92
CA VAL A 477 -6.98 -0.33 -8.37
C VAL A 477 -5.65 -0.69 -9.00
N HIS A 478 -5.05 0.27 -9.70
CA HIS A 478 -3.74 0.10 -10.34
C HIS A 478 -2.61 0.38 -9.34
N PHE A 479 -1.63 -0.52 -9.31
CA PHE A 479 -0.41 -0.40 -8.54
C PHE A 479 0.75 -0.16 -9.47
N HIS A 480 1.55 0.86 -9.15
CA HIS A 480 2.67 1.27 -9.99
C HIS A 480 4.00 0.73 -9.45
N PRO A 481 5.00 0.53 -10.33
CA PRO A 481 6.35 0.16 -9.92
C PRO A 481 6.92 1.12 -8.87
N LEU A 482 7.64 0.57 -7.89
CA LEU A 482 8.26 1.37 -6.84
C LEU A 482 9.47 2.14 -7.38
N THR A 483 9.58 3.41 -7.03
CA THR A 483 10.76 4.22 -7.35
C THR A 483 11.94 3.81 -6.47
N ARG A 484 13.17 4.16 -6.89
CA ARG A 484 14.37 3.92 -6.06
C ARG A 484 14.27 4.60 -4.69
N GLU A 485 13.62 5.76 -4.61
CA GLU A 485 13.37 6.48 -3.36
C GLU A 485 12.43 5.68 -2.44
N HIS A 486 11.34 5.13 -2.97
CA HIS A 486 10.46 4.25 -2.20
C HIS A 486 11.23 3.06 -1.62
N ILE A 487 12.13 2.47 -2.39
CA ILE A 487 12.92 1.31 -1.97
C ILE A 487 13.96 1.67 -0.92
N ARG A 488 14.61 2.83 -1.05
CA ARG A 488 15.51 3.37 -0.01
C ARG A 488 14.78 3.55 1.32
N THR A 489 13.55 4.07 1.29
CA THR A 489 12.71 4.22 2.47
C THR A 489 12.31 2.87 3.08
N ILE A 490 11.93 1.88 2.24
CA ILE A 490 11.65 0.51 2.70
C ILE A 490 12.90 -0.12 3.33
N ALA A 491 14.07 0.03 2.72
CA ALA A 491 15.33 -0.50 3.23
C ALA A 491 15.69 0.10 4.60
N ARG A 492 15.51 1.41 4.77
CA ARG A 492 15.69 2.09 6.06
C ARG A 492 14.79 1.50 7.14
N ARG A 493 13.52 1.24 6.82
CA ARG A 493 12.56 0.65 7.75
C ARG A 493 12.93 -0.78 8.13
N GLU A 494 13.28 -1.62 7.16
CA GLU A 494 13.70 -3.02 7.41
C GLU A 494 15.01 -3.08 8.23
N LEU A 495 15.94 -2.14 8.01
CA LEU A 495 17.14 -1.99 8.86
C LEU A 495 16.79 -1.57 10.29
N HIS A 496 15.80 -0.70 10.48
CA HIS A 496 15.33 -0.33 11.81
C HIS A 496 14.77 -1.54 12.57
N LEU A 497 13.91 -2.34 11.92
CA LEU A 497 13.40 -3.61 12.49
C LEU A 497 14.52 -4.59 12.82
N LEU A 498 15.61 -4.57 12.04
CA LEU A 498 16.78 -5.39 12.33
C LEU A 498 17.44 -5.00 13.66
N ARG A 499 17.48 -3.70 14.02
CA ARG A 499 17.99 -3.20 15.32
C ARG A 499 17.21 -3.77 16.50
N GLU A 500 15.92 -4.06 16.31
CA GLU A 500 15.02 -4.53 17.37
C GLU A 500 15.08 -6.04 17.60
N ARG A 501 15.79 -6.81 16.77
CA ARG A 501 15.87 -8.27 16.90
C ARG A 501 16.47 -8.69 18.25
N VAL A 502 15.94 -9.78 18.80
CA VAL A 502 16.31 -10.34 20.12
C VAL A 502 17.82 -10.50 20.28
N GLY A 503 18.51 -10.93 19.22
CA GLY A 503 19.97 -11.15 19.23
C GLY A 503 20.81 -9.88 19.45
N LEU A 504 20.29 -8.69 19.14
CA LEU A 504 20.93 -7.40 19.42
C LEU A 504 20.43 -6.82 20.75
N ARG A 505 19.10 -6.84 20.99
CA ARG A 505 18.50 -6.27 22.22
C ARG A 505 18.94 -6.99 23.50
N GLN A 506 18.94 -8.32 23.55
CA GLN A 506 19.37 -9.06 24.74
C GLN A 506 20.85 -8.83 25.07
N ARG A 507 21.67 -8.59 24.04
CA ARG A 507 23.10 -8.30 24.17
C ARG A 507 23.39 -6.80 24.36
N GLY A 508 22.37 -5.95 24.38
CA GLY A 508 22.52 -4.49 24.50
C GLY A 508 23.36 -3.86 23.38
N LEU A 509 23.46 -4.49 22.21
CA LEU A 509 24.31 -4.01 21.12
C LEU A 509 23.61 -2.89 20.34
N LYS A 510 24.33 -1.80 20.08
CA LYS A 510 23.83 -0.68 19.26
C LYS A 510 24.24 -0.91 17.81
N LEU A 511 23.30 -0.76 16.88
CA LEU A 511 23.58 -0.83 15.45
C LEU A 511 23.56 0.57 14.84
N GLU A 512 24.68 0.95 14.22
CA GLU A 512 24.81 2.15 13.39
C GLU A 512 24.97 1.72 11.93
N VAL A 513 24.22 2.37 11.04
CA VAL A 513 24.17 2.00 9.62
C VAL A 513 24.51 3.23 8.80
N ASP A 514 25.57 3.13 8.01
CA ASP A 514 25.96 4.17 7.08
C ASP A 514 24.99 4.26 5.88
N ASP A 515 24.82 5.46 5.33
CA ASP A 515 23.93 5.69 4.17
C ASP A 515 24.36 4.87 2.93
N SER A 516 25.65 4.50 2.81
CA SER A 516 26.11 3.61 1.74
C SER A 516 25.44 2.23 1.77
N VAL A 517 25.06 1.74 2.96
CA VAL A 517 24.34 0.47 3.12
C VAL A 517 22.92 0.61 2.57
N LEU A 518 22.26 1.74 2.81
CA LEU A 518 20.92 2.03 2.28
C LEU A 518 20.93 2.11 0.76
N ASP A 519 21.91 2.81 0.18
CA ASP A 519 22.04 2.94 -1.26
C ASP A 519 22.42 1.62 -1.92
N TRP A 520 23.27 0.83 -1.29
CA TRP A 520 23.61 -0.51 -1.77
C TRP A 520 22.41 -1.44 -1.75
N LEU A 521 21.62 -1.41 -0.68
CA LEU A 521 20.37 -2.16 -0.56
C LEU A 521 19.30 -1.69 -1.54
N ALA A 522 19.20 -0.38 -1.82
CA ALA A 522 18.27 0.13 -2.82
C ALA A 522 18.68 -0.27 -4.25
N ALA A 523 19.99 -0.27 -4.54
CA ALA A 523 20.53 -0.65 -5.84
C ALA A 523 20.46 -2.16 -6.10
N HIS A 524 20.77 -2.99 -5.09
CA HIS A 524 20.79 -4.45 -5.23
C HIS A 524 19.50 -5.11 -4.77
N GLY A 525 18.64 -4.41 -4.04
CA GLY A 525 17.36 -4.92 -3.52
C GLY A 525 16.15 -4.57 -4.38
N TYR A 526 16.35 -3.84 -5.48
CA TYR A 526 15.32 -3.59 -6.49
C TYR A 526 15.51 -4.49 -7.69
N ASP A 527 14.44 -5.16 -8.07
CA ASP A 527 14.34 -5.86 -9.34
C ASP A 527 13.03 -5.41 -10.02
N PRO A 528 13.06 -4.97 -11.29
CA PRO A 528 11.85 -4.54 -12.02
C PRO A 528 10.75 -5.62 -12.10
N ASP A 529 11.12 -6.90 -12.10
CA ASP A 529 10.20 -8.02 -12.19
C ASP A 529 9.67 -8.47 -10.81
N TYR A 530 10.53 -8.39 -9.77
CA TYR A 530 10.22 -8.91 -8.43
C TYR A 530 9.90 -7.84 -7.36
N GLY A 531 10.07 -6.55 -7.67
CA GLY A 531 9.78 -5.43 -6.78
C GLY A 531 10.55 -5.47 -5.46
N ALA A 532 9.96 -4.95 -4.38
CA ALA A 532 10.59 -4.89 -3.05
C ALA A 532 10.74 -6.26 -2.35
N ARG A 533 10.23 -7.37 -2.93
CA ARG A 533 10.43 -8.72 -2.36
C ARG A 533 11.89 -9.15 -2.42
N PHE A 534 12.65 -8.65 -3.40
CA PHE A 534 14.08 -8.95 -3.55
C PHE A 534 14.91 -8.33 -2.42
N LEU A 535 14.55 -7.12 -1.98
CA LEU A 535 15.21 -6.39 -0.88
C LEU A 535 15.32 -7.21 0.41
N ARG A 536 14.26 -7.92 0.82
CA ARG A 536 14.31 -8.77 2.04
C ARG A 536 15.33 -9.90 1.93
N ARG A 537 15.41 -10.55 0.77
CA ARG A 537 16.39 -11.61 0.52
C ARG A 537 17.82 -11.06 0.55
N VAL A 538 18.03 -9.89 -0.05
CA VAL A 538 19.33 -9.21 -0.07
C VAL A 538 19.72 -8.75 1.34
N MET A 539 18.77 -8.23 2.11
CA MET A 539 18.94 -7.90 3.53
C MET A 539 19.34 -9.11 4.37
N GLU A 540 18.70 -10.26 4.19
CA GLU A 540 19.06 -11.49 4.92
C GLU A 540 20.45 -12.00 4.53
N ARG A 541 20.73 -12.10 3.22
CA ARG A 541 22.00 -12.65 2.70
C ARG A 541 23.20 -11.75 2.95
N SER A 542 23.01 -10.44 3.05
CA SER A 542 24.11 -9.49 3.15
C SER A 542 24.14 -8.81 4.52
N ALA A 543 23.10 -8.06 4.89
CA ALA A 543 23.08 -7.30 6.14
C ALA A 543 23.00 -8.21 7.38
N SER A 544 22.05 -9.15 7.42
CA SER A 544 21.90 -10.07 8.56
C SER A 544 23.09 -11.02 8.69
N ALA A 545 23.60 -11.52 7.56
CA ALA A 545 24.76 -12.39 7.54
C ALA A 545 26.03 -11.69 8.05
N ALA A 546 26.29 -10.44 7.63
CA ALA A 546 27.43 -9.66 8.12
C ALA A 546 27.36 -9.43 9.64
N LEU A 547 26.16 -9.14 10.17
CA LEU A 547 25.97 -8.98 11.61
C LEU A 547 26.12 -10.29 12.38
N ALA A 548 25.57 -11.38 11.85
CA ALA A 548 25.73 -12.70 12.46
C ALA A 548 27.20 -13.11 12.54
N ASP A 549 27.97 -12.89 11.48
CA ASP A 549 29.40 -13.21 11.42
C ASP A 549 30.19 -12.45 12.50
N VAL A 550 29.91 -11.15 12.67
CA VAL A 550 30.57 -10.33 13.69
C VAL A 550 30.19 -10.75 15.10
N ILE A 551 28.90 -10.96 15.36
CA ILE A 551 28.42 -11.34 16.70
C ILE A 551 28.99 -12.71 17.10
N VAL A 552 29.02 -13.67 16.19
CA VAL A 552 29.51 -15.03 16.46
C VAL A 552 31.03 -15.07 16.58
N ARG A 553 31.77 -14.41 15.68
CA ARG A 553 33.24 -14.48 15.67
C ARG A 553 33.90 -13.59 16.71
N GLN A 554 33.37 -12.39 16.93
CA GLN A 554 34.02 -11.37 17.76
C GLN A 554 33.41 -11.28 19.16
N ASN A 555 32.25 -11.91 19.39
CA ASN A 555 31.50 -11.92 20.66
C ASN A 555 31.53 -10.56 21.39
N PRO A 556 30.95 -9.51 20.78
CA PRO A 556 31.08 -8.14 21.28
C PRO A 556 30.53 -7.99 22.70
N PRO A 557 31.19 -7.17 23.56
CA PRO A 557 30.73 -6.92 24.92
C PRO A 557 29.39 -6.17 24.93
N GLN A 558 28.65 -6.30 26.03
CA GLN A 558 27.35 -5.66 26.21
C GLN A 558 27.49 -4.13 26.07
N GLY A 559 26.62 -3.51 25.26
CA GLY A 559 26.67 -2.06 25.00
C GLY A 559 27.53 -1.64 23.80
N ALA A 560 28.27 -2.56 23.17
CA ALA A 560 29.12 -2.23 22.03
C ALA A 560 28.32 -1.73 20.82
N VAL A 561 28.92 -0.78 20.08
CA VAL A 561 28.38 -0.26 18.83
C VAL A 561 28.93 -1.11 17.68
N ILE A 562 28.04 -1.63 16.84
CA ILE A 562 28.37 -2.29 15.59
C ILE A 562 28.06 -1.32 14.47
N GLU A 563 29.07 -0.98 13.68
CA GLU A 563 28.92 -0.14 12.50
C GLU A 563 28.80 -1.04 11.26
N MET A 564 27.78 -0.77 10.44
CA MET A 564 27.60 -1.39 9.13
C MET A 564 27.97 -0.41 8.02
N THR A 565 28.90 -0.84 7.16
CA THR A 565 29.36 -0.08 6.00
C THR A 565 29.43 -0.98 4.76
N VAL A 566 29.53 -0.38 3.58
CA VAL A 566 29.77 -1.13 2.34
C VAL A 566 31.24 -1.06 1.96
N GLN A 567 31.88 -2.21 1.84
CA GLN A 567 33.27 -2.32 1.40
C GLN A 567 33.38 -3.35 0.28
N ARG A 568 34.10 -3.00 -0.81
CA ARG A 568 34.30 -3.88 -1.98
C ARG A 568 32.97 -4.47 -2.51
N ASN A 569 31.94 -3.62 -2.59
CA ASN A 569 30.59 -4.00 -3.01
C ASN A 569 29.91 -5.09 -2.15
N ARG A 570 30.29 -5.22 -0.87
CA ARG A 570 29.64 -6.11 0.11
C ARG A 570 29.37 -5.34 1.40
N ILE A 571 28.25 -5.66 2.04
CA ILE A 571 27.96 -5.16 3.38
C ILE A 571 28.89 -5.85 4.37
N VAL A 572 29.61 -5.06 5.15
CA VAL A 572 30.46 -5.53 6.24
C VAL A 572 30.02 -4.87 7.54
N ALA A 573 30.02 -5.64 8.61
CA ALA A 573 29.80 -5.13 9.96
C ALA A 573 31.14 -5.15 10.72
N ARG A 574 31.35 -4.18 11.61
CA ARG A 574 32.53 -4.14 12.49
C ARG A 574 32.12 -3.67 13.89
N VAL A 575 32.70 -4.31 14.92
CA VAL A 575 32.54 -3.83 16.29
C VAL A 575 33.45 -2.63 16.47
N MET A 576 32.87 -1.49 16.82
CA MET A 576 33.62 -0.32 17.26
C MET A 576 34.17 -0.65 18.65
N ARG A 577 35.48 -0.92 18.74
CA ARG A 577 36.15 -0.95 20.06
C ARG A 577 36.21 0.48 20.58
N GLU A 578 35.83 0.68 21.84
CA GLU A 578 36.19 1.91 22.54
C GLU A 578 37.70 2.11 22.39
N PRO A 579 38.16 3.23 21.82
CA PRO A 579 39.57 3.52 21.76
C PRO A 579 40.06 3.78 23.19
N ALA A 580 41.06 3.01 23.63
CA ALA A 580 41.89 3.40 24.77
C ALA A 580 42.41 4.82 24.53
N ALA A 581 42.29 5.66 25.55
CA ALA A 581 42.52 7.10 25.50
C ALA A 581 43.87 7.48 24.88
N ALA A 582 43.82 8.04 23.68
CA ALA A 582 44.80 9.00 23.18
C ALA A 582 44.17 10.41 23.27
N PRO A 583 44.96 11.46 23.56
CA PRO A 583 44.43 12.74 24.02
C PRO A 583 43.58 13.40 22.94
N ARG A 584 42.33 13.72 23.29
CA ARG A 584 41.38 14.40 22.41
C ARG A 584 41.89 15.82 22.10
N PRO A 585 42.01 16.23 20.82
CA PRO A 585 42.00 17.66 20.51
C PRO A 585 40.62 18.21 20.88
N ARG A 586 40.61 19.29 21.66
CA ARG A 586 39.39 20.00 22.07
C ARG A 586 38.64 20.50 20.82
N LYS A 587 37.30 20.43 20.88
CA LYS A 587 36.40 21.02 19.90
C LYS A 587 36.75 22.51 19.71
N THR A 588 37.07 22.92 18.48
CA THR A 588 37.07 24.33 18.12
C THR A 588 35.65 24.72 17.68
N PRO A 589 35.08 25.78 18.25
CA PRO A 589 33.83 26.35 17.77
C PRO A 589 34.07 27.08 16.45
N VAL A 590 33.08 27.00 15.58
CA VAL A 590 32.49 28.10 14.84
C VAL A 590 33.31 29.39 14.70
N SER A 591 33.63 29.79 13.47
CA SER A 591 34.19 31.13 13.19
C SER A 591 33.58 31.80 11.96
N VAL A 592 33.11 33.04 12.14
CA VAL A 592 32.79 34.02 11.08
C VAL A 592 33.80 35.18 11.23
N PRO A 593 34.34 35.74 10.13
CA PRO A 593 35.50 36.62 10.22
C PRO A 593 35.12 38.08 10.53
N VAL A 594 35.73 38.66 11.57
CA VAL A 594 35.95 40.11 11.66
C VAL A 594 37.33 40.40 12.25
N GLY A 595 38.12 41.17 11.50
CA GLY A 595 39.10 42.14 12.00
C GLY A 595 40.16 41.68 13.01
N THR A 596 41.36 41.42 12.50
CA THR A 596 42.69 41.65 13.11
C THR A 596 42.84 41.46 14.62
N THR A 597 43.51 40.36 14.98
CA THR A 597 44.22 40.08 16.25
C THR A 597 43.39 40.13 17.52
N HIS A 598 42.99 38.97 18.07
CA HIS A 598 43.03 38.67 19.51
C HIS A 598 42.63 37.20 19.79
N GLU A 599 43.10 36.68 20.92
CA GLU A 599 42.91 35.34 21.47
C GLU A 599 41.45 34.84 21.45
N GLN A 600 41.28 33.54 21.20
CA GLN A 600 39.98 32.85 21.15
C GLN A 600 39.31 32.82 22.54
N ARG A 601 38.26 33.63 22.71
CA ARG A 601 37.40 33.66 23.90
C ARG A 601 36.11 32.89 23.62
N ALA A 602 35.65 32.07 24.57
CA ALA A 602 34.34 31.42 24.48
C ALA A 602 33.23 32.48 24.53
N MET A 603 32.39 32.53 23.49
CA MET A 603 31.28 33.48 23.43
C MET A 603 30.24 33.13 24.50
N SER A 604 29.90 34.13 25.30
CA SER A 604 28.76 34.09 26.20
C SER A 604 27.45 33.99 25.41
N ARG A 605 26.40 33.48 26.04
CA ARG A 605 25.06 33.43 25.44
C ARG A 605 24.58 34.79 24.94
N ALA A 606 24.87 35.87 25.66
CA ALA A 606 24.53 37.22 25.24
C ALA A 606 25.22 37.62 23.93
N GLU A 607 26.47 37.22 23.72
CA GLU A 607 27.20 37.46 22.48
C GLU A 607 26.64 36.62 21.32
N MET A 608 26.24 35.36 21.57
CA MET A 608 25.59 34.50 20.57
C MET A 608 24.23 35.05 20.14
N GLU A 609 23.40 35.50 21.10
CA GLU A 609 22.11 36.13 20.80
C GLU A 609 22.27 37.45 20.04
N SER A 610 23.29 38.25 20.37
CA SER A 610 23.61 39.49 19.64
C SER A 610 24.02 39.20 18.19
N LEU A 611 24.91 38.22 17.98
CA LEU A 611 25.34 37.83 16.64
C LEU A 611 24.18 37.25 15.82
N ALA A 612 23.35 36.43 16.45
CA ALA A 612 22.16 35.86 15.83
C ALA A 612 21.20 36.96 15.32
N ARG A 613 20.96 38.00 16.15
CA ARG A 613 20.15 39.16 15.75
C ARG A 613 20.78 39.96 14.62
N SER A 614 22.11 40.09 14.58
CA SER A 614 22.83 40.73 13.46
C SER A 614 22.57 39.99 12.15
N VAL A 615 22.77 38.67 12.14
CA VAL A 615 22.55 37.81 10.96
C VAL A 615 21.10 37.89 10.48
N LEU A 616 20.12 37.88 11.40
CA LEU A 616 18.71 38.05 11.05
C LEU A 616 18.41 39.45 10.49
N SER A 617 19.00 40.50 11.05
CA SER A 617 18.83 41.87 10.56
C SER A 617 19.44 42.05 9.16
N GLU A 618 20.64 41.53 8.93
CA GLU A 618 21.36 41.64 7.65
C GLU A 618 20.72 40.78 6.54
N SER A 619 20.04 39.70 6.91
CA SER A 619 19.34 38.82 5.97
C SER A 619 17.90 39.25 5.66
N ALA A 620 17.29 40.12 6.49
CA ALA A 620 15.89 40.51 6.39
C ALA A 620 15.49 41.03 4.99
N GLY A 621 16.30 41.91 4.40
CA GLY A 621 16.02 42.45 3.05
C GLY A 621 16.03 41.38 1.96
N ARG A 622 16.86 40.34 2.10
CA ARG A 622 16.97 39.24 1.13
C ARG A 622 15.84 38.22 1.29
N LEU A 623 15.43 37.96 2.52
CA LEU A 623 14.25 37.15 2.79
C LEU A 623 12.99 37.82 2.22
N ALA A 624 12.86 39.14 2.38
CA ALA A 624 11.77 39.90 1.77
C ALA A 624 11.80 39.84 0.23
N GLU A 625 12.97 39.94 -0.39
CA GLU A 625 13.12 39.79 -1.84
C GLU A 625 12.76 38.38 -2.32
N LEU A 626 13.21 37.34 -1.61
CA LEU A 626 12.85 35.96 -1.88
C LEU A 626 11.33 35.73 -1.78
N GLU A 627 10.67 36.33 -0.80
CA GLU A 627 9.21 36.31 -0.67
C GLU A 627 8.52 37.01 -1.82
N ARG A 628 9.01 38.18 -2.27
CA ARG A 628 8.50 38.85 -3.48
C ARG A 628 8.62 37.97 -4.71
N ARG A 629 9.76 37.29 -4.89
CA ARG A 629 9.95 36.34 -6.00
C ARG A 629 8.99 35.15 -5.92
N ARG A 630 8.76 34.59 -4.73
CA ARG A 630 7.78 33.51 -4.52
C ARG A 630 6.36 33.97 -4.86
N GLN A 631 5.99 35.18 -4.45
CA GLN A 631 4.71 35.78 -4.77
C GLN A 631 4.55 35.97 -6.29
N ARG A 632 5.56 36.55 -6.95
CA ARG A 632 5.56 36.73 -8.41
C ARG A 632 5.44 35.40 -9.15
N ARG A 633 6.16 34.36 -8.72
CA ARG A 633 6.01 33.00 -9.27
C ARG A 633 4.59 32.46 -9.12
N SER A 634 3.93 32.73 -7.99
CA SER A 634 2.53 32.33 -7.76
C SER A 634 1.57 33.06 -8.71
N GLU A 635 1.76 34.37 -8.92
CA GLU A 635 0.97 35.15 -9.89
C GLU A 635 1.12 34.64 -11.33
N LEU A 636 2.36 34.27 -11.72
CA LEU A 636 2.60 33.66 -13.04
C LEU A 636 1.91 32.30 -13.16
N LEU A 637 1.90 31.48 -12.09
CA LEU A 637 1.15 30.21 -12.08
C LEU A 637 -0.36 30.39 -12.19
N GLU A 638 -0.92 31.40 -11.53
CA GLU A 638 -2.33 31.76 -11.68
C GLU A 638 -2.65 32.20 -13.11
N THR A 639 -1.76 32.99 -13.71
CA THR A 639 -1.85 33.39 -15.13
C THR A 639 -1.80 32.16 -16.06
N MET A 640 -0.94 31.19 -15.78
CA MET A 640 -0.83 29.93 -16.54
C MET A 640 -2.07 29.03 -16.43
N ASN A 641 -2.84 29.16 -15.34
CA ASN A 641 -4.08 28.41 -15.10
C ASN A 641 -5.31 29.04 -15.77
N GLU A 642 -5.19 30.23 -16.37
CA GLU A 642 -6.27 30.81 -17.16
C GLU A 642 -6.55 29.98 -18.44
N PRO A 643 -7.81 29.60 -18.74
CA PRO A 643 -8.14 28.82 -19.93
C PRO A 643 -7.69 29.46 -21.25
N ALA A 644 -7.57 30.79 -21.29
CA ALA A 644 -7.17 31.55 -22.46
C ALA A 644 -5.64 31.71 -22.62
N PHE A 645 -4.84 31.34 -21.61
CA PHE A 645 -3.38 31.53 -21.59
C PHE A 645 -2.68 30.79 -22.73
N TRP A 646 -3.07 29.54 -22.97
CA TRP A 646 -2.44 28.66 -23.97
C TRP A 646 -2.62 29.12 -25.43
N GLY A 647 -3.51 30.09 -25.68
CA GLY A 647 -3.72 30.71 -26.99
C GLY A 647 -2.90 31.98 -27.27
N ARG A 648 -2.19 32.53 -26.27
CA ARG A 648 -1.46 33.81 -26.39
C ARG A 648 -0.01 33.60 -26.82
N GLY A 649 0.28 33.53 -28.13
CA GLY A 649 1.60 33.17 -28.70
C GLY A 649 2.85 33.76 -27.99
N PRO A 650 3.29 35.01 -28.29
CA PRO A 650 4.56 35.55 -27.76
C PRO A 650 4.52 35.85 -26.25
N GLN A 651 3.35 36.22 -25.72
CA GLN A 651 3.17 36.48 -24.28
C GLN A 651 3.32 35.22 -23.44
N ARG A 652 2.91 34.06 -23.97
CA ARG A 652 3.11 32.75 -23.32
C ARG A 652 4.60 32.46 -23.12
N GLU A 653 5.42 32.68 -24.14
CA GLU A 653 6.87 32.40 -24.06
C GLU A 653 7.54 33.30 -23.02
N SER A 654 7.25 34.60 -23.04
CA SER A 654 7.75 35.54 -22.02
C SER A 654 7.35 35.15 -20.59
N VAL A 655 6.10 34.70 -20.38
CA VAL A 655 5.62 34.25 -19.05
C VAL A 655 6.29 32.94 -18.61
N LEU A 656 6.50 32.00 -19.54
CA LEU A 656 7.16 30.73 -19.25
C LEU A 656 8.65 30.93 -18.93
N ASP A 657 9.31 31.85 -19.60
CA ASP A 657 10.72 32.14 -19.38
C ASP A 657 10.92 32.89 -18.05
N GLU A 658 10.09 33.92 -17.77
CA GLU A 658 10.10 34.59 -16.45
C GLU A 658 9.83 33.58 -15.31
N TYR A 659 8.88 32.65 -15.50
CA TYR A 659 8.60 31.59 -14.52
C TYR A 659 9.80 30.66 -14.30
N ARG A 660 10.48 30.24 -15.37
CA ARG A 660 11.66 29.35 -15.29
C ARG A 660 12.82 30.05 -14.58
N GLU A 661 13.08 31.30 -14.92
CA GLU A 661 14.12 32.12 -14.28
C GLU A 661 13.84 32.28 -12.78
N LEU A 662 12.62 32.64 -12.41
CA LEU A 662 12.21 32.78 -11.01
C LEU A 662 12.28 31.46 -10.26
N ASP A 663 11.86 30.34 -10.85
CA ASP A 663 11.90 29.04 -10.18
C ASP A 663 13.33 28.57 -9.87
N VAL A 664 14.29 28.86 -10.77
CA VAL A 664 15.71 28.58 -10.55
C VAL A 664 16.27 29.48 -9.44
N LEU A 665 16.02 30.79 -9.51
CA LEU A 665 16.48 31.74 -8.50
C LEU A 665 15.94 31.42 -7.10
N ILE A 666 14.65 31.10 -7.00
CA ILE A 666 14.01 30.72 -5.73
C ILE A 666 14.63 29.43 -5.18
N ARG A 667 14.90 28.42 -6.01
CA ARG A 667 15.55 27.17 -5.58
C ARG A 667 16.95 27.43 -5.02
N LEU A 668 17.72 28.30 -5.68
CA LEU A 668 19.08 28.66 -5.26
C LEU A 668 19.08 29.43 -3.93
N GLU A 669 18.22 30.44 -3.79
CA GLU A 669 18.14 31.27 -2.58
C GLU A 669 17.52 30.53 -1.39
N ASN A 670 16.57 29.63 -1.63
CA ASN A 670 15.97 28.78 -0.59
C ASN A 670 17.00 27.94 0.18
N ARG A 671 18.10 27.54 -0.48
CA ARG A 671 19.18 26.79 0.18
C ARG A 671 19.79 27.59 1.33
N PHE A 672 19.96 28.90 1.15
CA PHE A 672 20.58 29.79 2.14
C PHE A 672 19.56 30.25 3.19
N ALA A 673 18.33 30.55 2.76
CA ALA A 673 17.26 30.98 3.65
C ALA A 673 16.95 29.94 4.75
N ARG A 674 17.10 28.63 4.47
CA ARG A 674 16.83 27.55 5.43
C ARG A 674 17.61 27.70 6.75
N SER A 675 18.91 27.97 6.69
CA SER A 675 19.73 28.10 7.90
C SER A 675 19.35 29.32 8.73
N ILE A 676 18.96 30.41 8.05
CA ILE A 676 18.56 31.68 8.67
C ILE A 676 17.19 31.56 9.34
N VAL A 677 16.20 30.94 8.69
CA VAL A 677 14.87 30.66 9.27
C VAL A 677 14.99 29.74 10.49
N ARG A 678 15.84 28.71 10.39
CA ARG A 678 16.10 27.78 11.51
C ARG A 678 16.75 28.47 12.71
N LEU A 679 17.64 29.44 12.47
CA LEU A 679 18.20 30.27 13.54
C LEU A 679 17.10 31.11 14.23
N GLU A 680 16.19 31.70 13.46
CA GLU A 680 15.07 32.48 14.00
C GLU A 680 14.16 31.63 14.90
N GLU A 681 13.79 30.42 14.46
CA GLU A 681 13.00 29.47 15.27
C GLU A 681 13.73 29.06 16.56
N THR A 682 15.04 28.85 16.47
CA THR A 682 15.87 28.44 17.61
C THR A 682 15.96 29.55 18.65
N LEU A 683 16.10 30.81 18.24
CA LEU A 683 16.05 31.96 19.14
C LEU A 683 14.71 32.09 19.88
N ARG A 684 13.60 31.67 19.25
CA ARG A 684 12.26 31.69 19.88
C ARG A 684 12.04 30.57 20.88
N THR A 685 12.77 29.45 20.74
CA THR A 685 12.46 28.19 21.45
C THR A 685 13.52 27.72 22.44
N CYS A 686 14.76 28.22 22.37
CA CYS A 686 15.84 27.78 23.26
C CYS A 686 15.65 28.24 24.72
N GLY A 687 15.72 27.30 25.66
CA GLY A 687 15.78 27.53 27.11
C GLY A 687 17.20 27.84 27.59
N THR A 688 17.45 27.79 28.90
CA THR A 688 18.75 28.12 29.54
C THR A 688 19.69 26.94 29.75
N GLU A 689 19.42 25.80 29.12
CA GLU A 689 20.23 24.60 29.33
C GLU A 689 21.50 24.59 28.47
N PRO A 690 22.59 23.92 28.92
CA PRO A 690 23.84 23.83 28.17
C PRO A 690 23.71 23.19 26.77
N GLU A 691 22.72 22.32 26.59
CA GLU A 691 22.41 21.71 25.28
C GLU A 691 21.74 22.71 24.32
N ASP A 692 20.94 23.64 24.85
CA ASP A 692 20.32 24.72 24.09
C ASP A 692 21.34 25.76 23.63
N ASP A 693 22.35 26.06 24.47
CA ASP A 693 23.45 26.95 24.12
C ASP A 693 24.33 26.36 23.00
N ALA A 694 24.60 25.05 23.04
CA ALA A 694 25.33 24.35 21.98
C ALA A 694 24.55 24.31 20.66
N ARG A 695 23.22 24.13 20.74
CA ARG A 695 22.32 24.17 19.59
C ARG A 695 22.24 25.58 18.97
N LEU A 696 22.15 26.61 19.81
CA LEU A 696 22.14 28.01 19.38
C LEU A 696 23.47 28.36 18.67
N ALA A 697 24.61 27.98 19.24
CA ALA A 697 25.93 28.22 18.65
C ALA A 697 26.05 27.62 17.24
N GLY A 698 25.63 26.37 17.05
CA GLY A 698 25.70 25.71 15.75
C GLY A 698 24.76 26.31 14.71
N HIS A 699 23.57 26.78 15.11
CA HIS A 699 22.65 27.45 14.19
C HIS A 699 23.10 28.87 13.84
N VAL A 700 23.77 29.60 14.76
CA VAL A 700 24.37 30.91 14.48
C VAL A 700 25.50 30.78 13.46
N GLU A 701 26.37 29.77 13.59
CA GLU A 701 27.41 29.47 12.58
C GLU A 701 26.80 29.26 11.21
N ALA A 702 25.89 28.29 11.11
CA ALA A 702 25.35 27.85 9.85
C ALA A 702 24.56 28.97 9.15
N ALA A 703 23.91 29.85 9.91
CA ALA A 703 23.18 31.00 9.38
C ALA A 703 24.12 32.12 8.92
N ALA A 704 25.19 32.40 9.68
CA ALA A 704 26.17 33.41 9.29
C ALA A 704 26.96 32.98 8.04
N GLU A 705 27.38 31.72 7.98
CA GLU A 705 28.02 31.14 6.80
C GLU A 705 27.07 31.15 5.59
N ALA A 706 25.80 30.78 5.79
CA ALA A 706 24.79 30.83 4.72
C ALA A 706 24.56 32.26 4.21
N LEU A 707 24.55 33.26 5.10
CA LEU A 707 24.39 34.67 4.71
C LEU A 707 25.60 35.18 3.91
N GLU A 708 26.81 34.86 4.34
CA GLU A 708 28.05 35.21 3.63
C GLU A 708 28.09 34.56 2.23
N GLN A 709 27.69 33.29 2.12
CA GLN A 709 27.57 32.58 0.84
C GLN A 709 26.48 33.18 -0.06
N TRP A 710 25.33 33.57 0.52
CA TRP A 710 24.23 34.22 -0.23
C TRP A 710 24.66 35.59 -0.76
N GLN A 711 25.46 36.35 0.00
CA GLN A 711 25.99 37.63 -0.44
C GLN A 711 27.01 37.48 -1.58
N ARG A 712 27.88 36.46 -1.53
CA ARG A 712 28.93 36.25 -2.56
C ARG A 712 28.41 35.76 -3.91
N ARG A 713 27.32 34.99 -3.95
CA ARG A 713 26.86 34.34 -5.21
C ARG A 713 26.14 35.24 -6.20
N LEU A 714 25.60 36.38 -5.77
CA LEU A 714 24.81 37.29 -6.62
C LEU A 714 25.64 38.43 -7.25
N ALA A 715 26.98 38.39 -7.12
CA ALA A 715 27.86 39.44 -7.63
C ALA A 715 28.36 39.22 -9.08
N ASP A 716 28.10 38.07 -9.72
CA ASP A 716 28.56 37.75 -11.08
C ASP A 716 27.38 37.67 -12.08
N GLU A 717 27.11 38.76 -12.79
CA GLU A 717 26.21 38.82 -13.96
C GLU A 717 26.97 38.39 -15.24
N GLY A 718 27.36 37.12 -15.32
CA GLY A 718 28.04 36.55 -16.49
C GLY A 718 27.09 36.05 -17.60
N ALA A 719 27.61 35.94 -18.83
CA ALA A 719 26.88 35.56 -20.05
C ALA A 719 26.01 34.30 -19.89
N SER A 720 24.84 34.32 -20.54
CA SER A 720 23.82 33.26 -20.44
C SER A 720 24.10 32.04 -21.33
N THR A 721 25.06 32.08 -22.26
CA THR A 721 25.34 30.95 -23.15
C THR A 721 26.81 30.86 -23.57
N VAL A 722 27.38 29.65 -23.49
CA VAL A 722 28.78 29.35 -23.88
C VAL A 722 28.87 28.04 -24.69
N TRP A 723 29.91 27.91 -25.50
CA TRP A 723 30.36 26.66 -26.12
C TRP A 723 31.39 25.98 -25.22
N LEU A 724 31.15 24.73 -24.84
CA LEU A 724 32.11 23.87 -24.17
C LEU A 724 32.65 22.86 -25.17
N VAL A 725 33.93 22.95 -25.50
CA VAL A 725 34.56 22.15 -26.57
C VAL A 725 35.60 21.22 -25.98
N LEU A 726 35.42 19.93 -26.21
CA LEU A 726 36.31 18.86 -25.77
C LEU A 726 37.01 18.26 -26.99
N GLU A 727 38.34 18.33 -27.03
CA GLU A 727 39.17 17.82 -28.13
C GLU A 727 40.23 16.83 -27.61
N SER A 728 40.40 15.68 -28.27
CA SER A 728 41.51 14.78 -27.99
C SER A 728 42.84 15.44 -28.34
N ALA A 729 43.77 15.46 -27.37
CA ALA A 729 45.15 15.88 -27.61
C ALA A 729 46.04 14.74 -28.12
N ASP A 730 45.48 13.53 -28.28
CA ASP A 730 46.15 12.31 -28.74
C ASP A 730 45.45 11.80 -30.02
N PRO A 731 45.85 12.27 -31.22
CA PRO A 731 45.10 12.06 -32.46
C PRO A 731 45.22 10.65 -33.08
N PHE A 732 46.06 9.77 -32.54
CA PHE A 732 46.36 8.44 -33.12
C PHE A 732 46.08 7.27 -32.15
N GLU A 733 45.50 7.54 -30.97
CA GLU A 733 45.03 6.51 -30.02
C GLU A 733 43.55 6.69 -29.75
N SER A 734 42.85 5.59 -29.43
CA SER A 734 41.40 5.59 -29.25
C SER A 734 40.93 6.32 -28.00
N ALA A 735 40.86 7.64 -28.06
CA ALA A 735 40.39 8.52 -26.99
C ALA A 735 38.86 8.72 -26.99
N GLY A 736 38.11 8.02 -27.85
CA GLY A 736 36.65 8.14 -27.94
C GLY A 736 35.93 7.81 -26.62
N GLU A 737 36.37 6.76 -25.91
CA GLU A 737 35.82 6.41 -24.58
C GLU A 737 36.11 7.49 -23.54
N TRP A 738 37.27 8.15 -23.62
CA TRP A 738 37.66 9.23 -22.72
C TRP A 738 36.83 10.50 -22.93
N LEU A 739 36.65 10.90 -24.19
CA LEU A 739 35.80 12.03 -24.53
C LEU A 739 34.34 11.76 -24.15
N GLN A 740 33.86 10.52 -24.30
CA GLN A 740 32.52 10.16 -23.87
C GLN A 740 32.33 10.29 -22.35
N PHE A 741 33.32 9.85 -21.56
CA PHE A 741 33.30 10.05 -20.11
C PHE A 741 33.25 11.53 -19.74
N LEU A 742 34.12 12.36 -20.34
CA LEU A 742 34.16 13.79 -20.06
C LEU A 742 32.86 14.49 -20.45
N VAL A 743 32.27 14.17 -21.60
CA VAL A 743 30.99 14.75 -22.03
C VAL A 743 29.87 14.44 -21.03
N GLU A 744 29.75 13.19 -20.56
CA GLU A 744 28.71 12.83 -19.60
C GLU A 744 28.96 13.43 -18.21
N MET A 745 30.22 13.53 -17.80
CA MET A 745 30.65 14.23 -16.58
C MET A 745 30.25 15.71 -16.63
N GLU A 746 30.57 16.42 -17.71
CA GLU A 746 30.25 17.84 -17.88
C GLU A 746 28.75 18.09 -17.96
N ARG A 747 27.98 17.21 -18.63
CA ARG A 747 26.51 17.30 -18.64
C ARG A 747 25.91 17.06 -17.26
N ALA A 748 26.48 16.14 -16.48
CA ALA A 748 26.05 15.91 -15.11
C ALA A 748 26.37 17.12 -14.21
N TRP A 749 27.54 17.74 -14.41
CA TRP A 749 27.93 18.95 -13.70
C TRP A 749 27.04 20.16 -14.04
N CYS A 750 26.81 20.42 -15.32
CA CYS A 750 25.91 21.48 -15.77
C CYS A 750 24.50 21.32 -15.18
N ARG A 751 23.93 20.10 -15.17
CA ARG A 751 22.62 19.84 -14.55
C ARG A 751 22.58 20.17 -13.06
N LYS A 752 23.67 19.93 -12.33
CA LYS A 752 23.78 20.29 -10.91
C LYS A 752 23.86 21.78 -10.68
N LEU A 753 24.54 22.50 -11.59
CA LEU A 753 24.61 23.95 -11.59
C LEU A 753 23.30 24.61 -12.07
N GLY A 754 22.34 23.83 -12.57
CA GLY A 754 21.10 24.34 -13.14
C GLY A 754 21.28 24.91 -14.56
N LEU A 755 22.39 24.56 -15.23
CA LEU A 755 22.69 24.92 -16.61
C LEU A 755 22.18 23.81 -17.56
N ALA A 756 21.62 24.21 -18.71
CA ALA A 756 21.22 23.31 -19.77
C ALA A 756 22.40 23.06 -20.72
N ALA A 757 22.90 21.83 -20.75
CA ALA A 757 24.02 21.43 -21.62
C ALA A 757 23.57 20.43 -22.70
N ARG A 758 23.74 20.79 -23.98
CA ARG A 758 23.35 19.99 -25.15
C ARG A 758 24.53 19.80 -26.09
N VAL A 759 24.79 18.57 -26.51
CA VAL A 759 25.77 18.30 -27.59
C VAL A 759 25.20 18.82 -28.91
N VAL A 760 25.96 19.68 -29.60
CA VAL A 760 25.53 20.35 -30.84
C VAL A 760 26.34 19.96 -32.07
N ALA A 761 27.58 19.52 -31.87
CA ALA A 761 28.43 19.02 -32.94
C ALA A 761 29.48 18.04 -32.41
N PHE A 762 29.99 17.18 -33.29
CA PHE A 762 31.15 16.32 -33.00
C PHE A 762 32.04 16.17 -34.24
N GLY A 763 33.34 15.94 -34.03
CA GLY A 763 34.32 15.69 -35.09
C GLY A 763 34.86 14.27 -35.02
N MET A 764 35.12 13.69 -36.19
CA MET A 764 35.67 12.33 -36.29
C MET A 764 36.98 12.28 -37.09
N ALA A 765 37.84 11.33 -36.73
CA ALA A 765 39.02 10.90 -37.49
C ALA A 765 39.12 9.37 -37.39
N ASP A 766 39.39 8.68 -38.50
CA ASP A 766 39.51 7.21 -38.57
C ASP A 766 38.35 6.45 -37.87
N ASP A 767 37.11 6.89 -38.11
CA ASP A 767 35.86 6.37 -37.52
C ASP A 767 35.72 6.51 -35.98
N GLU A 768 36.58 7.30 -35.34
CA GLU A 768 36.51 7.60 -33.91
C GLU A 768 36.22 9.07 -33.63
N VAL A 769 35.55 9.32 -32.50
CA VAL A 769 35.25 10.68 -32.04
C VAL A 769 36.52 11.30 -31.48
N VAL A 770 36.98 12.37 -32.10
CA VAL A 770 38.15 13.14 -31.64
C VAL A 770 37.76 14.48 -31.03
N ARG A 771 36.54 14.96 -31.28
CA ARG A 771 36.04 16.27 -30.81
C ARG A 771 34.55 16.25 -30.51
N VAL A 772 34.12 16.98 -29.49
CA VAL A 772 32.70 17.19 -29.15
C VAL A 772 32.48 18.63 -28.71
N ALA A 773 31.42 19.27 -29.20
CA ALA A 773 31.02 20.60 -28.80
C ALA A 773 29.64 20.57 -28.14
N LEU A 774 29.53 21.19 -26.96
CA LEU A 774 28.30 21.38 -26.22
C LEU A 774 27.92 22.86 -26.20
N GLU A 775 26.64 23.13 -26.36
CA GLU A 775 26.01 24.40 -26.02
C GLU A 775 25.56 24.34 -24.57
N VAL A 776 26.05 25.26 -23.75
CA VAL A 776 25.66 25.37 -22.34
C VAL A 776 24.95 26.70 -22.11
N GLU A 777 23.69 26.63 -21.72
CA GLU A 777 22.82 27.78 -21.47
C GLU A 777 22.44 27.85 -19.98
N GLY A 778 22.52 29.05 -19.42
CA GLY A 778 22.09 29.35 -18.06
C GLY A 778 22.92 30.46 -17.41
N PRO A 779 22.45 31.01 -16.28
CA PRO A 779 23.05 32.17 -15.66
C PRO A 779 24.49 31.88 -15.18
N GLY A 780 25.43 32.74 -15.57
CA GLY A 780 26.83 32.63 -15.18
C GLY A 780 27.53 31.38 -15.72
N ALA A 781 27.10 30.84 -16.86
CA ALA A 781 27.66 29.61 -17.45
C ALA A 781 29.18 29.70 -17.65
N GLU A 782 29.67 30.84 -18.14
CA GLU A 782 31.10 31.12 -18.33
C GLU A 782 31.89 31.01 -17.02
N THR A 783 31.45 31.72 -15.98
CA THR A 783 32.12 31.73 -14.67
C THR A 783 32.06 30.37 -13.99
N ASN A 784 30.93 29.66 -14.08
CA ASN A 784 30.75 28.36 -13.44
C ASN A 784 31.59 27.25 -14.10
N LEU A 785 31.91 27.38 -15.39
CA LEU A 785 32.73 26.41 -16.13
C LEU A 785 34.19 26.84 -16.30
N ALA A 786 34.60 28.01 -15.80
CA ALA A 786 35.98 28.49 -15.92
C ALA A 786 37.02 27.52 -15.34
N MET A 787 36.65 26.73 -14.32
CA MET A 787 37.51 25.70 -13.76
C MET A 787 37.80 24.53 -14.73
N GLU A 788 36.99 24.35 -15.76
CA GLU A 788 37.14 23.27 -16.73
C GLU A 788 38.18 23.59 -17.80
N ILE A 789 38.54 24.86 -17.97
CA ILE A 789 39.45 25.29 -19.03
C ILE A 789 40.86 24.70 -18.77
N GLY A 790 41.37 23.94 -19.74
CA GLY A 790 42.73 23.40 -19.77
C GLY A 790 42.81 21.90 -20.12
N LEU A 791 43.91 21.25 -19.72
CA LEU A 791 44.16 19.85 -20.09
C LEU A 791 43.62 18.85 -19.05
N HIS A 792 42.75 17.95 -19.48
CA HIS A 792 42.19 16.83 -18.72
C HIS A 792 42.94 15.54 -19.05
N ARG A 793 43.68 15.01 -18.07
CA ARG A 793 44.59 13.87 -18.26
C ARG A 793 44.16 12.65 -17.45
N GLN A 794 43.94 11.52 -18.09
CA GLN A 794 43.73 10.22 -17.43
C GLN A 794 45.04 9.41 -17.40
N VAL A 795 45.53 9.11 -16.19
CA VAL A 795 46.80 8.38 -15.97
C VAL A 795 46.57 6.87 -16.13
N ARG A 796 47.31 6.12 -16.96
CA ARG A 796 47.07 4.66 -17.18
C ARG A 796 48.22 3.75 -16.69
N ARG A 797 47.99 2.50 -16.20
CA ARG A 797 49.10 1.54 -15.86
C ARG A 797 49.86 1.04 -17.08
N ARG A 798 49.20 0.93 -18.24
CA ARG A 798 49.76 0.40 -19.48
C ARG A 798 49.29 1.24 -20.66
N GLY A 799 50.24 1.68 -21.49
CA GLY A 799 49.98 2.60 -22.60
C GLY A 799 50.30 4.06 -22.25
N HIS A 800 50.08 4.97 -23.21
CA HIS A 800 50.19 6.40 -22.98
C HIS A 800 48.96 6.93 -22.23
N ASP A 801 49.12 8.04 -21.50
CA ASP A 801 48.02 8.70 -20.81
C ASP A 801 47.10 9.37 -21.82
N TRP A 802 45.79 9.23 -21.64
CA TRP A 802 44.80 9.91 -22.48
C TRP A 802 44.65 11.36 -22.06
N ARG A 803 44.69 12.26 -23.03
CA ARG A 803 44.63 13.69 -22.83
C ARG A 803 43.53 14.29 -23.68
N ALA A 804 42.67 15.08 -23.05
CA ALA A 804 41.68 15.88 -23.73
C ALA A 804 41.83 17.35 -23.32
N ARG A 805 41.74 18.24 -24.29
CA ARG A 805 41.66 19.68 -24.07
C ARG A 805 40.20 20.07 -23.88
N CYS A 806 39.94 20.90 -22.87
CA CYS A 806 38.65 21.51 -22.63
C CYS A 806 38.77 23.03 -22.78
N ASP A 807 37.96 23.62 -23.66
CA ASP A 807 37.85 25.06 -23.86
C ASP A 807 36.40 25.51 -23.60
N VAL A 808 36.23 26.65 -22.94
CA VAL A 808 34.94 27.33 -22.76
C VAL A 808 35.00 28.64 -23.55
N ILE A 809 34.12 28.79 -24.53
CA ILE A 809 34.11 29.91 -25.49
C ILE A 809 32.76 30.61 -25.41
N ARG A 810 32.75 31.93 -25.25
CA ARG A 810 31.51 32.69 -25.24
C ARG A 810 30.81 32.63 -26.60
N LYS A 811 29.51 32.35 -26.60
CA LYS A 811 28.70 32.38 -27.82
C LYS A 811 28.40 33.83 -28.20
N SER A 812 28.67 34.22 -29.44
CA SER A 812 28.47 35.60 -29.89
C SER A 812 26.98 35.91 -30.16
N ASP A 813 26.51 37.12 -29.86
CA ASP A 813 25.10 37.52 -30.06
C ASP A 813 24.83 37.91 -31.52
N GLY A 814 25.11 37.04 -32.50
CA GLY A 814 24.58 37.05 -33.87
C GLY A 814 24.65 38.33 -34.74
N SER A 815 25.12 39.47 -34.23
CA SER A 815 24.87 40.82 -34.75
C SER A 815 26.12 41.54 -35.24
N ASP A 816 27.31 41.04 -34.91
CA ASP A 816 28.56 41.51 -35.52
C ASP A 816 28.79 40.82 -36.86
N GLY A 817 28.41 41.52 -37.92
CA GLY A 817 28.79 41.21 -39.28
C GLY A 817 30.15 41.83 -39.61
N ALA A 818 31.19 41.01 -39.81
CA ALA A 818 32.30 41.33 -40.71
C ALA A 818 33.32 40.17 -40.86
N ARG A 819 33.53 39.76 -42.12
CA ARG A 819 34.84 39.34 -42.71
C ARG A 819 35.47 37.99 -42.31
N HIS A 820 34.72 36.89 -42.30
CA HIS A 820 35.34 35.56 -42.46
C HIS A 820 34.68 34.81 -43.63
N PRO A 821 35.46 34.14 -44.51
CA PRO A 821 34.88 33.28 -45.55
C PRO A 821 34.02 32.22 -44.86
N GLY A 822 32.75 32.12 -45.26
CA GLY A 822 31.80 31.21 -44.62
C GLY A 822 32.33 29.76 -44.62
N PRO A 823 32.06 28.99 -43.55
CA PRO A 823 32.56 27.62 -43.45
C PRO A 823 32.08 26.79 -44.65
N ASP A 824 32.94 25.91 -45.17
CA ASP A 824 32.57 25.00 -46.24
C ASP A 824 31.62 23.93 -45.67
N LEU A 825 30.32 24.07 -45.97
CA LEU A 825 29.26 23.21 -45.44
C LEU A 825 28.78 22.23 -46.50
N THR A 826 28.88 20.94 -46.19
CA THR A 826 28.32 19.86 -47.00
C THR A 826 27.00 19.36 -46.39
N ALA A 827 25.91 19.44 -47.15
CA ALA A 827 24.59 18.94 -46.74
C ALA A 827 24.40 17.45 -47.11
N ARG A 828 23.49 16.75 -46.39
CA ARG A 828 23.11 15.33 -46.61
C ARG A 828 24.20 14.32 -46.31
N VAL A 829 24.86 14.46 -45.17
CA VAL A 829 25.84 13.48 -44.70
C VAL A 829 25.13 12.33 -43.97
N HIS A 830 25.49 11.09 -44.27
CA HIS A 830 25.07 9.90 -43.53
C HIS A 830 26.19 9.47 -42.59
N ALA A 831 26.15 9.96 -41.36
CA ALA A 831 27.06 9.55 -40.29
C ALA A 831 26.28 8.91 -39.14
N ARG A 832 26.94 8.05 -38.38
CA ARG A 832 26.36 7.34 -37.22
C ARG A 832 25.85 8.36 -36.20
N SER A 833 24.74 8.04 -35.53
CA SER A 833 24.27 8.83 -34.38
C SER A 833 25.22 8.64 -33.21
N ILE A 834 25.80 9.74 -32.72
CA ILE A 834 26.75 9.77 -31.60
C ILE A 834 26.26 10.82 -30.60
N PHE A 835 26.29 10.50 -29.30
CA PHE A 835 25.71 11.33 -28.23
C PHE A 835 24.23 11.70 -28.41
N GLY A 836 23.49 10.89 -29.20
CA GLY A 836 22.09 11.15 -29.53
C GLY A 836 21.88 12.19 -30.64
N LEU A 837 22.96 12.72 -31.23
CA LEU A 837 22.92 13.69 -32.33
C LEU A 837 22.84 12.97 -33.68
N LYS A 838 21.87 13.35 -34.52
CA LYS A 838 21.65 12.79 -35.87
C LYS A 838 22.22 13.71 -36.94
N PRO A 839 23.50 13.56 -37.33
CA PRO A 839 24.16 14.53 -38.19
C PRO A 839 23.51 14.60 -39.57
N ARG A 840 23.26 15.82 -40.06
CA ARG A 840 22.73 16.11 -41.40
C ARG A 840 23.65 17.01 -42.22
N VAL A 841 24.52 17.74 -41.55
CA VAL A 841 25.46 18.71 -42.13
C VAL A 841 26.86 18.41 -41.62
N ARG A 842 27.86 18.51 -42.49
CA ARG A 842 29.28 18.52 -42.14
C ARG A 842 29.85 19.88 -42.49
N GLY A 843 30.69 20.41 -41.62
CA GLY A 843 31.36 21.69 -41.81
C GLY A 843 32.85 21.57 -41.49
N ARG A 844 33.66 22.33 -42.22
CA ARG A 844 35.12 22.33 -42.08
C ARG A 844 35.62 23.72 -41.73
N VAL A 845 36.56 23.80 -40.79
CA VAL A 845 37.30 25.02 -40.43
C VAL A 845 38.80 24.78 -40.64
N GLU A 846 39.45 25.72 -41.33
CA GLU A 846 40.90 25.72 -41.51
C GLU A 846 41.56 26.66 -40.50
N LEU A 847 42.32 26.09 -39.58
CA LEU A 847 43.13 26.84 -38.63
C LEU A 847 44.47 27.20 -39.29
N SER A 848 44.49 28.31 -40.04
CA SER A 848 45.66 28.79 -40.76
C SER A 848 46.87 29.08 -39.86
N SER A 849 46.64 29.44 -38.59
CA SER A 849 47.69 29.63 -37.58
C SER A 849 48.37 28.33 -37.10
N ARG A 850 47.71 27.17 -37.28
CA ARG A 850 48.16 25.86 -36.78
C ARG A 850 48.35 24.80 -37.87
N GLY A 851 48.02 25.12 -39.13
CA GLY A 851 48.10 24.18 -40.26
C GLY A 851 47.17 22.97 -40.13
N LEU A 852 46.05 23.12 -39.40
CA LEU A 852 45.11 22.03 -39.10
C LEU A 852 43.74 22.30 -39.73
N THR A 853 43.16 21.26 -40.31
CA THR A 853 41.80 21.28 -40.84
C THR A 853 40.90 20.46 -39.93
N LEU A 854 39.86 21.09 -39.37
CA LEU A 854 38.96 20.46 -38.42
C LEU A 854 37.59 20.24 -39.03
N ASP A 855 37.10 19.00 -38.96
CA ASP A 855 35.77 18.62 -39.44
C ASP A 855 34.80 18.43 -38.27
N PHE A 856 33.58 18.95 -38.43
CA PHE A 856 32.46 18.80 -37.49
C PHE A 856 31.19 18.31 -38.20
N HIS A 857 30.41 17.52 -37.49
CA HIS A 857 29.11 16.99 -37.89
C HIS A 857 28.04 17.53 -36.94
N ALA A 858 26.95 18.08 -37.48
CA ALA A 858 25.85 18.65 -36.70
C ALA A 858 24.48 18.35 -37.33
N GLU A 859 23.41 18.57 -36.56
CA GLU A 859 22.02 18.40 -37.00
C GLU A 859 21.53 19.53 -37.91
N ASP A 860 21.99 20.75 -37.65
CA ASP A 860 21.54 21.96 -38.33
C ASP A 860 22.72 22.85 -38.78
N ALA A 861 22.57 23.45 -39.96
CA ALA A 861 23.62 24.27 -40.57
C ALA A 861 23.84 25.60 -39.84
N ALA A 862 22.83 26.14 -39.17
CA ALA A 862 22.89 27.44 -38.50
C ALA A 862 23.75 27.39 -37.25
N THR A 863 23.50 26.42 -36.36
CA THR A 863 24.28 26.14 -35.15
C THR A 863 25.71 25.78 -35.51
N LEU A 864 25.91 24.95 -36.54
CA LEU A 864 27.24 24.60 -37.01
C LEU A 864 28.00 25.83 -37.55
N SER A 865 27.35 26.68 -38.35
CA SER A 865 27.98 27.91 -38.84
C SER A 865 28.41 28.83 -37.70
N HIS A 866 27.56 28.95 -36.67
CA HIS A 866 27.82 29.81 -35.53
C HIS A 866 28.98 29.31 -34.67
N LEU A 867 28.97 28.01 -34.35
CA LEU A 867 30.05 27.33 -33.65
C LEU A 867 31.38 27.48 -34.40
N LEU A 868 31.40 27.23 -35.72
CA LEU A 868 32.63 27.29 -36.51
C LEU A 868 33.20 28.71 -36.59
N ARG A 869 32.34 29.74 -36.61
CA ARG A 869 32.78 31.14 -36.55
C ARG A 869 33.42 31.48 -35.20
N ASP A 870 32.74 31.17 -34.10
CA ASP A 870 33.23 31.48 -32.75
C ASP A 870 34.53 30.69 -32.45
N LEU A 871 34.65 29.46 -32.98
CA LEU A 871 35.88 28.66 -32.92
C LEU A 871 37.03 29.26 -33.73
N ASP A 872 36.77 29.73 -34.96
CA ASP A 872 37.79 30.35 -35.81
C ASP A 872 38.39 31.58 -35.13
N GLU A 873 37.52 32.43 -34.56
CA GLU A 873 37.93 33.62 -33.80
C GLU A 873 38.76 33.24 -32.56
N ALA A 874 38.25 32.32 -31.73
CA ALA A 874 38.88 31.92 -30.48
C ALA A 874 40.23 31.19 -30.68
N TRP A 875 40.36 30.35 -31.71
CA TRP A 875 41.54 29.49 -31.88
C TRP A 875 42.62 30.06 -32.80
N ASN A 876 42.29 30.94 -33.75
CA ASN A 876 43.31 31.60 -34.58
C ASN A 876 43.94 32.82 -33.93
N HIS A 877 43.24 33.49 -33.00
CA HIS A 877 43.73 34.71 -32.34
C HIS A 877 44.30 34.47 -30.93
N ALA A 878 44.20 33.25 -30.39
CA ALA A 878 44.77 32.90 -29.09
C ALA A 878 46.25 32.47 -29.20
N PRO A 879 47.16 33.03 -28.37
CA PRO A 879 48.56 32.60 -28.34
C PRO A 879 48.68 31.11 -27.99
N SER A 880 49.59 30.42 -28.65
CA SER A 880 49.92 29.01 -28.37
C SER A 880 50.67 28.89 -27.04
N GLU A 881 49.97 29.10 -25.92
CA GLU A 881 50.50 28.81 -24.59
C GLU A 881 50.46 27.30 -24.31
N ALA A 882 51.48 26.81 -23.61
CA ALA A 882 51.51 25.43 -23.13
C ALA A 882 50.34 25.20 -22.16
N LEU A 883 49.38 24.38 -22.57
CA LEU A 883 48.18 24.09 -21.78
C LEU A 883 48.55 23.53 -20.41
N SER A 884 48.20 24.26 -19.34
CA SER A 884 48.35 23.77 -17.98
C SER A 884 47.33 22.66 -17.67
N ALA A 885 47.72 21.68 -16.85
CA ALA A 885 46.82 20.60 -16.45
C ALA A 885 45.69 21.15 -15.57
N ALA A 886 44.46 21.12 -16.11
CA ALA A 886 43.27 21.52 -15.38
C ALA A 886 42.84 20.41 -14.41
N ARG A 887 42.87 19.16 -14.88
CA ARG A 887 42.46 17.99 -14.10
C ARG A 887 43.30 16.76 -14.42
N VAL A 888 43.66 16.02 -13.38
CA VAL A 888 44.34 14.73 -13.47
C VAL A 888 43.46 13.66 -12.84
N TYR A 889 43.12 12.66 -13.64
CA TYR A 889 42.25 11.54 -13.28
C TYR A 889 43.12 10.30 -13.07
N SER A 890 42.88 9.60 -11.98
CA SER A 890 43.57 8.33 -11.73
C SER A 890 43.10 7.24 -12.70
N GLU A 891 43.92 6.22 -12.86
CA GLU A 891 43.76 5.09 -13.78
C GLU A 891 42.40 4.40 -13.81
N ASP A 892 41.87 3.97 -12.67
CA ASP A 892 40.57 3.28 -12.64
C ASP A 892 39.41 4.31 -12.55
N GLY A 893 39.66 5.57 -12.94
CA GLY A 893 38.76 6.72 -12.80
C GLY A 893 38.57 7.19 -11.36
N VAL A 894 39.24 6.55 -10.39
CA VAL A 894 38.95 6.54 -8.94
C VAL A 894 38.99 7.91 -8.25
N GLY A 895 39.61 8.91 -8.85
CA GLY A 895 39.53 10.27 -8.35
C GLY A 895 39.99 11.30 -9.36
N ALA A 896 39.48 12.52 -9.20
CA ALA A 896 39.91 13.69 -9.93
C ALA A 896 40.70 14.59 -8.98
N ARG A 897 41.85 15.07 -9.44
CA ARG A 897 42.65 16.08 -8.76
C ARG A 897 42.77 17.30 -9.65
N ASP A 898 42.55 18.47 -9.09
CA ASP A 898 42.92 19.73 -9.74
C ASP A 898 44.35 20.11 -9.31
N PRO A 899 45.36 20.07 -10.21
CA PRO A 899 46.74 20.41 -9.89
C PRO A 899 46.92 21.88 -9.51
N ARG A 900 46.00 22.75 -9.92
CA ARG A 900 46.04 24.20 -9.69
C ARG A 900 45.62 24.53 -8.25
N THR A 901 44.68 23.81 -7.67
CA THR A 901 44.17 24.08 -6.31
C THR A 901 44.62 23.05 -5.28
N GLY A 902 45.07 21.88 -5.73
CA GLY A 902 45.43 20.75 -4.87
C GLY A 902 44.22 19.96 -4.35
N ALA A 903 43.00 20.34 -4.72
CA ALA A 903 41.78 19.64 -4.31
C ALA A 903 41.67 18.27 -4.98
N ILE A 904 41.13 17.30 -4.23
CA ILE A 904 41.04 15.90 -4.62
C ILE A 904 39.63 15.39 -4.32
N ILE A 905 38.99 14.81 -5.33
CA ILE A 905 37.83 13.95 -5.18
C ILE A 905 38.33 12.51 -5.22
N ALA A 906 38.18 11.78 -4.12
CA ALA A 906 38.76 10.45 -3.95
C ALA A 906 37.89 9.30 -4.47
N ARG A 907 36.68 9.60 -4.98
CA ARG A 907 35.71 8.60 -5.45
C ARG A 907 35.36 8.80 -6.93
N PRO A 908 35.45 7.75 -7.77
CA PRO A 908 35.26 7.83 -9.22
C PRO A 908 33.83 8.24 -9.61
N ARG A 909 32.86 7.62 -8.92
CA ARG A 909 31.43 7.80 -9.22
C ARG A 909 30.93 9.20 -8.87
N GLU A 910 31.62 9.88 -7.97
CA GLU A 910 31.33 11.27 -7.63
C GLU A 910 31.74 12.17 -8.80
N VAL A 911 32.93 11.95 -9.38
CA VAL A 911 33.36 12.63 -10.61
C VAL A 911 32.38 12.36 -11.76
N GLU A 912 32.06 11.09 -12.04
CA GLU A 912 31.15 10.68 -13.13
C GLU A 912 29.73 11.29 -13.02
N ARG A 913 29.24 11.51 -11.79
CA ARG A 913 27.94 12.14 -11.53
C ARG A 913 28.01 13.67 -11.49
N GLY A 914 29.15 14.25 -11.84
CA GLY A 914 29.38 15.69 -11.78
C GLY A 914 29.40 16.23 -10.35
N GLU A 915 29.74 15.43 -9.33
CA GLU A 915 29.93 15.89 -7.94
C GLU A 915 31.27 16.59 -7.76
N LEU A 916 31.44 17.69 -8.51
CA LEU A 916 32.67 18.46 -8.60
C LEU A 916 32.73 19.60 -7.57
N ASP A 917 31.78 19.65 -6.63
CA ASP A 917 31.59 20.71 -5.64
C ASP A 917 32.90 21.02 -4.87
N ALA A 918 33.64 20.00 -4.44
CA ALA A 918 34.90 20.18 -3.71
C ALA A 918 36.02 20.80 -4.58
N LEU A 919 36.07 20.45 -5.87
CA LEU A 919 37.04 21.06 -6.81
C LEU A 919 36.62 22.49 -7.13
N PHE A 920 35.31 22.72 -7.33
CA PHE A 920 34.75 24.03 -7.66
C PHE A 920 34.93 25.04 -6.53
N GLU A 921 34.65 24.65 -5.29
CA GLU A 921 34.89 25.48 -4.11
C GLU A 921 36.37 25.81 -3.93
N ALA A 922 37.27 24.85 -4.16
CA ALA A 922 38.71 25.10 -4.08
C ALA A 922 39.22 26.03 -5.21
N TRP A 923 38.64 25.92 -6.41
CA TRP A 923 38.93 26.82 -7.53
C TRP A 923 38.48 28.25 -7.21
N ARG A 924 37.24 28.44 -6.74
CA ARG A 924 36.72 29.75 -6.33
C ARG A 924 37.43 30.37 -5.13
N LYS A 925 38.14 29.58 -4.32
CA LYS A 925 39.01 30.11 -3.25
C LYS A 925 40.35 30.62 -3.77
N ARG A 926 40.77 30.16 -4.95
CA ARG A 926 42.05 30.52 -5.58
C ARG A 926 41.90 31.74 -6.50
N THR A 927 40.84 31.76 -7.30
CA THR A 927 40.46 32.87 -8.20
C THR A 927 39.70 33.92 -7.41
#